data_AF-A0A2U1B3V7-F1
#
_entry.id   AF-A0A2U1B3V7-F1
#
_cell.length_a   1.000
_cell.length_b   1.000
_cell.length_c   1.000
_cell.angle_alpha   90.00
_cell.angle_beta   90.00
_cell.angle_gamma   90.00
#
_symmetry.space_group_name_H-M   'P 1'
#
loop_
_entity.id
_entity.type
_entity.pdbx_description
1 polymer ?
#
loop_
_entity_poly.entity_id
_entity_poly.type
_entity_poly.pdbx_seq_one_letter_code
_entity_poly.pdbx_strand_id
1 'polypeptide(L)'
;MFKHLHKASAFVLVCCAFLAGGEALAQTNPQPQPLPYSQDFNDLPHSSTEYPEGWQGWLLSTSPGANFRTTPATADRAMLASSTSTTTNGAIHNYNGKIGLLNSGSVDLSIAFAISTLQKQAVNVAFDMMTLRNPYDGGSNTRINEIVLQYRVGTSGDFINVEGTGYQNNTEKWATSGNTEPQKVESFTVTLPEAAENQEVVQLRWATRQISGGGSRPGFAIDNIAVTSLSDSKNPIVLAPATLAFGDVVLNQASVSSYTLASANIMGNVQLTATGGFTVSKLTTSGFTTSISFSAEEMAANPTVFVQVRSATTGTLSGSISHSGQGIATVVTELTANAVSPFVQDFNNCGTTLPGGWKAYSVTGDQVWACTTFGRETAESPRNNGVQINGYAGGALDNEDWVISPALDLSDFNIAALSFWTRTAFQGPGLKLMVSTNYDGSSAPATATWTELNGDFPAEASDVWKQSVVNLTAYKGAAVHVAFVYASEAETDRAARWTLDDFAVENVDQLLATSDFNVDFGVVEVPNASAPHTFNFSAAGFPQGMALSVGTDFELSKNDQTYASSLVYTAAEASVSNTVYVRFKPESIKLKSSGSITYTSGDFTAVKGTMTGSSLPKSSTLDIVSWNLEWFGADKDDRGSELGPDNEELQFANAKKALQTLDADIVAFQEIANDEAMASLMAELPAYDFVRSDVHSYSWDPSRNLVPQKLYVAYKKDVVKVKSQKVLLHKLYQDVLAGTATLPDYPAAQTSFWASGRLPLMVELEATVNGVTQQIYVVNLHTRANSGTNVTPYNQRKYDVQVLKDSLAAQYPNVNLVMLGDMNDDVDISVVNGLPSTLNPFVQDENYKALTYDLSVAGGYTYAGGSFQSFLDHIIVSKSLVDEYIEESVAIENQLLSLIPSYRNTTSDHVPVSARFSFSATPAVAFSAPTLTATEGDALVAVNMSISAAQPKAHTVYLTVKDGATATAVDYTTAPVAASNVIAVEVPAYATSATFDVSIADDKLTEPTEHVTFFINGVTTDLGMDAAARQFTLSIRDNDFPAGIAHGQNLAFRLYPNPTQGPVVNISLPVEVSVMDEMTLELRSANGTKMYELNGNLSSVQQQLNEKVADLRNGMYYVQVVVQGKVYQAKLVRN
;
A
#
# COMPACT_ATOMS: atom_id res chain seq x y z
N MET A 1 30.06 -31.37 -76.70
CA MET A 1 29.60 -32.26 -75.61
C MET A 1 28.57 -31.47 -74.82
N PHE A 2 27.27 -31.74 -74.76
CA PHE A 2 26.40 -32.79 -75.27
C PHE A 2 24.99 -32.15 -75.31
N LYS A 3 24.28 -32.31 -76.44
CA LYS A 3 22.83 -32.60 -76.62
C LYS A 3 21.76 -31.72 -75.96
N HIS A 4 20.58 -31.44 -76.52
CA HIS A 4 19.93 -31.65 -77.84
C HIS A 4 18.57 -30.88 -77.75
N LEU A 5 18.18 -30.09 -78.75
CA LEU A 5 17.35 -30.46 -79.91
C LEU A 5 15.84 -30.64 -79.59
N HIS A 6 14.99 -29.77 -80.15
CA HIS A 6 13.84 -30.10 -81.06
C HIS A 6 12.68 -29.11 -80.98
N LYS A 7 12.48 -28.34 -82.06
CA LYS A 7 11.36 -28.48 -83.01
C LYS A 7 11.63 -27.51 -84.18
N ALA A 8 12.03 -27.97 -85.34
CA ALA A 8 11.26 -28.69 -86.37
C ALA A 8 10.75 -27.73 -87.45
N SER A 9 11.51 -27.75 -88.54
CA SER A 9 11.17 -27.51 -89.94
C SER A 9 9.69 -27.67 -90.32
N ALA A 10 9.10 -26.56 -90.78
CA ALA A 10 8.10 -26.52 -91.85
C ALA A 10 8.34 -25.25 -92.70
N PHE A 11 9.61 -25.04 -93.06
CA PHE A 11 10.10 -23.98 -93.93
C PHE A 11 10.31 -24.65 -95.29
N VAL A 12 9.61 -24.22 -96.36
CA VAL A 12 9.69 -24.64 -97.80
C VAL A 12 8.37 -25.10 -98.47
N LEU A 13 7.19 -25.03 -97.83
CA LEU A 13 5.90 -25.18 -98.57
C LEU A 13 4.87 -24.06 -98.35
N VAL A 14 5.35 -22.82 -98.19
CA VAL A 14 4.54 -21.58 -98.38
C VAL A 14 5.22 -20.61 -99.37
N CYS A 15 6.30 -21.03 -100.02
CA CYS A 15 7.06 -20.22 -101.00
C CYS A 15 6.36 -20.06 -102.38
N CYS A 16 5.06 -20.38 -102.50
CA CYS A 16 4.22 -19.98 -103.64
C CYS A 16 3.01 -19.11 -103.25
N ALA A 17 2.96 -18.60 -102.02
CA ALA A 17 2.06 -17.50 -101.60
C ALA A 17 2.81 -16.17 -101.34
N PHE A 18 4.09 -16.10 -101.74
CA PHE A 18 5.00 -14.99 -101.47
C PHE A 18 4.96 -13.84 -102.51
N LEU A 19 3.89 -13.74 -103.31
CA LEU A 19 3.68 -12.65 -104.27
C LEU A 19 2.20 -12.25 -104.34
N ALA A 20 1.62 -11.81 -103.22
CA ALA A 20 0.44 -10.91 -103.12
C ALA A 20 -0.08 -10.87 -101.68
N GLY A 21 0.65 -10.22 -100.78
CA GLY A 21 0.10 -9.73 -99.51
C GLY A 21 0.43 -8.26 -99.45
N GLY A 22 -0.48 -7.41 -99.94
CA GLY A 22 -0.29 -5.97 -99.90
C GLY A 22 -0.07 -5.54 -98.46
N GLU A 23 1.03 -4.82 -98.22
CA GLU A 23 1.18 -4.04 -96.99
C GLU A 23 -0.04 -3.14 -96.90
N ALA A 24 -0.91 -3.40 -95.92
CA ALA A 24 -1.85 -2.40 -95.47
C ALA A 24 -0.98 -1.29 -94.87
N LEU A 25 -0.70 -0.26 -95.67
CA LEU A 25 0.04 0.93 -95.24
C LEU A 25 -0.74 1.59 -94.10
N ALA A 26 -0.31 1.34 -92.87
CA ALA A 26 -0.80 2.04 -91.70
C ALA A 26 -0.43 3.53 -91.80
N GLN A 27 -1.23 4.40 -91.18
CA GLN A 27 -0.93 5.82 -91.02
C GLN A 27 0.48 6.04 -90.43
N THR A 28 1.20 7.07 -90.87
CA THR A 28 2.40 7.55 -90.17
C THR A 28 2.01 8.56 -89.10
N ASN A 29 2.76 8.58 -87.99
CA ASN A 29 2.57 9.53 -86.91
C ASN A 29 3.51 10.73 -87.12
N PRO A 30 3.01 11.99 -87.12
CA PRO A 30 3.86 13.16 -87.22
C PRO A 30 4.88 13.23 -86.07
N GLN A 31 6.06 13.79 -86.35
CA GLN A 31 7.11 13.98 -85.34
C GLN A 31 6.71 15.06 -84.32
N PRO A 32 6.76 14.78 -83.00
CA PRO A 32 6.38 15.74 -81.97
C PRO A 32 7.26 16.99 -81.95
N GLN A 33 6.63 18.17 -81.94
CA GLN A 33 7.31 19.46 -81.86
C GLN A 33 7.43 19.95 -80.40
N PRO A 34 8.56 20.55 -79.99
CA PRO A 34 8.71 21.10 -78.64
C PRO A 34 7.85 22.35 -78.42
N LEU A 35 7.50 22.65 -77.16
CA LEU A 35 6.78 23.88 -76.79
C LEU A 35 7.74 25.00 -76.36
N PRO A 36 7.47 26.27 -76.72
CA PRO A 36 6.32 26.74 -77.51
C PRO A 36 6.46 26.44 -79.01
N TYR A 37 5.33 26.20 -79.68
CA TYR A 37 5.27 25.96 -81.12
C TYR A 37 4.30 26.94 -81.79
N SER A 38 4.61 27.40 -83.01
CA SER A 38 3.69 28.21 -83.82
C SER A 38 3.79 27.87 -85.31
N GLN A 39 2.66 27.92 -86.02
CA GLN A 39 2.58 27.73 -87.47
C GLN A 39 1.44 28.56 -88.08
N ASP A 40 1.76 29.43 -89.03
CA ASP A 40 0.83 30.32 -89.75
C ASP A 40 0.74 30.03 -91.27
N PHE A 41 1.46 29.01 -91.74
CA PHE A 41 1.53 28.56 -93.13
C PHE A 41 1.83 29.65 -94.19
N ASN A 42 2.22 30.87 -93.81
CA ASN A 42 2.48 31.97 -94.75
C ASN A 42 3.69 31.67 -95.64
N ASP A 43 4.66 30.94 -95.10
CA ASP A 43 5.85 30.48 -95.80
C ASP A 43 5.63 29.21 -96.65
N LEU A 44 4.44 28.59 -96.58
CA LEU A 44 4.10 27.41 -97.39
C LEU A 44 3.64 27.86 -98.79
N PRO A 45 4.44 27.65 -99.87
CA PRO A 45 4.05 28.11 -101.20
C PRO A 45 2.74 27.45 -101.63
N HIS A 46 1.83 28.19 -102.27
CA HIS A 46 0.53 27.63 -102.71
C HIS A 46 0.68 26.39 -103.61
N SER A 47 1.77 26.31 -104.37
CA SER A 47 2.11 25.18 -105.22
C SER A 47 2.68 23.96 -104.47
N SER A 48 2.89 24.04 -103.16
CA SER A 48 3.49 22.95 -102.36
C SER A 48 2.51 21.81 -102.10
N THR A 49 3.04 20.59 -102.18
CA THR A 49 2.37 19.34 -101.79
C THR A 49 2.96 18.70 -100.54
N GLU A 50 3.98 19.32 -99.93
CA GLU A 50 4.68 18.82 -98.74
C GLU A 50 4.12 19.46 -97.46
N TYR A 51 3.96 18.66 -96.40
CA TYR A 51 3.55 19.17 -95.09
C TYR A 51 4.73 19.82 -94.36
N PRO A 52 4.50 20.89 -93.59
CA PRO A 52 5.49 21.38 -92.64
C PRO A 52 5.85 20.32 -91.59
N GLU A 53 7.01 20.49 -90.94
CA GLU A 53 7.44 19.57 -89.90
C GLU A 53 6.40 19.45 -88.77
N GLY A 54 6.15 18.22 -88.34
CA GLY A 54 5.14 17.90 -87.34
C GLY A 54 3.71 17.78 -87.86
N TRP A 55 3.45 18.00 -89.17
CA TRP A 55 2.12 17.89 -89.78
C TRP A 55 1.98 16.66 -90.68
N GLN A 56 0.76 16.10 -90.74
CA GLN A 56 0.40 14.99 -91.63
C GLN A 56 -1.08 15.06 -92.00
N GLY A 57 -1.42 14.64 -93.22
CA GLY A 57 -2.81 14.41 -93.63
C GLY A 57 -3.21 12.96 -93.47
N TRP A 58 -4.45 12.72 -93.05
CA TRP A 58 -4.93 11.39 -92.71
C TRP A 58 -6.29 11.08 -93.34
N LEU A 59 -6.47 9.80 -93.67
CA LEU A 59 -7.75 9.19 -94.02
C LEU A 59 -8.35 8.54 -92.78
N LEU A 60 -9.41 9.12 -92.24
CA LEU A 60 -10.16 8.50 -91.14
C LEU A 60 -11.03 7.35 -91.63
N SER A 61 -11.65 7.48 -92.82
CA SER A 61 -12.48 6.44 -93.41
C SER A 61 -12.86 6.67 -94.87
N THR A 62 -13.63 5.75 -95.44
CA THR A 62 -14.21 5.85 -96.79
C THR A 62 -15.47 6.72 -96.88
N SER A 63 -16.02 7.26 -95.80
CA SER A 63 -17.12 8.23 -95.86
C SER A 63 -17.39 8.95 -94.52
N PRO A 64 -17.64 10.27 -94.51
CA PRO A 64 -17.92 11.02 -93.29
C PRO A 64 -19.31 10.68 -92.71
N GLY A 65 -19.40 10.53 -91.39
CA GLY A 65 -20.65 10.19 -90.68
C GLY A 65 -21.32 11.38 -89.97
N ALA A 66 -22.41 11.09 -89.25
CA ALA A 66 -23.11 12.06 -88.38
C ALA A 66 -22.42 12.28 -87.02
N ASN A 67 -21.50 11.39 -86.63
CA ASN A 67 -20.66 11.52 -85.43
C ASN A 67 -19.22 11.80 -85.85
N PHE A 68 -18.49 12.54 -85.01
CA PHE A 68 -17.04 12.65 -85.16
C PHE A 68 -16.40 11.26 -85.00
N ARG A 69 -15.46 10.93 -85.88
CA ARG A 69 -14.67 9.71 -85.72
C ARG A 69 -13.58 9.95 -84.68
N THR A 70 -13.51 9.08 -83.69
CA THR A 70 -12.47 9.07 -82.65
C THR A 70 -11.42 8.00 -82.93
N THR A 71 -11.73 6.99 -83.72
CA THR A 71 -10.78 5.92 -84.05
C THR A 71 -9.51 6.45 -84.75
N PRO A 72 -8.38 5.73 -84.67
CA PRO A 72 -7.18 6.02 -85.46
C PRO A 72 -7.49 6.13 -86.96
N ALA A 73 -6.69 6.92 -87.68
CA ALA A 73 -6.78 6.94 -89.14
C ALA A 73 -6.27 5.62 -89.74
N THR A 74 -6.67 5.37 -90.98
CA THR A 74 -6.39 4.10 -91.66
C THR A 74 -5.27 4.21 -92.69
N ALA A 75 -4.96 5.43 -93.16
CA ALA A 75 -3.88 5.69 -94.11
C ALA A 75 -3.48 7.18 -94.12
N ASP A 76 -2.30 7.47 -94.66
CA ASP A 76 -1.84 8.84 -94.92
C ASP A 76 -2.46 9.43 -96.20
N ARG A 77 -2.50 10.76 -96.24
CA ARG A 77 -3.02 11.54 -97.36
C ARG A 77 -2.08 12.68 -97.70
N ALA A 78 -1.57 12.65 -98.93
CA ALA A 78 -0.80 13.75 -99.50
C ALA A 78 -1.66 15.01 -99.66
N MET A 79 -1.02 16.17 -99.54
CA MET A 79 -1.64 17.48 -99.74
C MET A 79 -1.69 17.84 -101.22
N LEU A 80 -2.82 18.39 -101.67
CA LEU A 80 -2.98 18.92 -103.02
C LEU A 80 -2.70 20.43 -103.04
N ALA A 81 -1.77 20.80 -103.91
CA ALA A 81 -1.38 22.17 -104.19
C ALA A 81 -2.48 22.97 -104.92
N SER A 82 -2.32 24.30 -104.93
CA SER A 82 -3.05 25.25 -105.77
C SER A 82 -4.58 25.18 -105.66
N SER A 83 -5.10 24.80 -104.48
CA SER A 83 -6.54 24.62 -104.27
C SER A 83 -7.25 25.95 -104.04
N THR A 84 -8.51 26.06 -104.48
CA THR A 84 -9.36 27.26 -104.41
C THR A 84 -10.75 26.89 -103.89
N SER A 85 -11.61 27.88 -103.61
CA SER A 85 -13.00 27.66 -103.17
C SER A 85 -13.88 26.89 -104.18
N THR A 86 -13.42 26.74 -105.43
CA THR A 86 -14.10 25.91 -106.45
C THR A 86 -13.60 24.48 -106.55
N THR A 87 -12.51 24.11 -105.86
CA THR A 87 -11.95 22.75 -105.90
C THR A 87 -12.94 21.74 -105.32
N THR A 88 -13.23 20.65 -106.05
CA THR A 88 -14.24 19.65 -105.68
C THR A 88 -13.66 18.29 -105.25
N ASN A 89 -12.35 18.09 -105.43
CA ASN A 89 -11.68 16.84 -105.12
C ASN A 89 -11.65 16.61 -103.61
N GLY A 90 -12.04 15.42 -103.14
CA GLY A 90 -11.91 15.10 -101.72
C GLY A 90 -10.46 14.83 -101.34
N ALA A 91 -9.77 15.82 -100.75
CA ALA A 91 -8.36 15.71 -100.35
C ALA A 91 -8.01 16.65 -99.19
N ILE A 92 -6.76 16.55 -98.73
CA ILE A 92 -6.13 17.62 -97.96
C ILE A 92 -5.59 18.64 -98.96
N HIS A 93 -5.76 19.92 -98.67
CA HIS A 93 -5.59 21.01 -99.62
C HIS A 93 -4.69 22.10 -99.05
N ASN A 94 -3.80 22.61 -99.89
CA ASN A 94 -3.12 23.87 -99.69
C ASN A 94 -3.97 24.99 -100.33
N TYR A 95 -4.54 25.86 -99.49
CA TYR A 95 -5.45 26.94 -99.88
C TYR A 95 -4.78 28.31 -99.89
N ASN A 96 -3.46 28.37 -100.10
CA ASN A 96 -2.63 29.57 -100.12
C ASN A 96 -2.59 30.26 -98.74
N GLY A 97 -1.49 30.04 -98.01
CA GLY A 97 -1.30 30.55 -96.65
C GLY A 97 -2.07 29.79 -95.56
N LYS A 98 -2.65 28.63 -95.89
CA LYS A 98 -3.41 27.79 -94.94
C LYS A 98 -3.65 26.40 -95.51
N ILE A 99 -3.76 25.41 -94.63
CA ILE A 99 -4.05 24.03 -95.01
C ILE A 99 -5.45 23.64 -94.57
N GLY A 100 -6.11 22.82 -95.37
CA GLY A 100 -7.50 22.45 -95.13
C GLY A 100 -7.87 21.10 -95.69
N LEU A 101 -9.11 20.70 -95.48
CA LEU A 101 -9.62 19.42 -95.93
C LEU A 101 -10.99 19.59 -96.57
N LEU A 102 -11.22 18.84 -97.64
CA LEU A 102 -12.53 18.69 -98.27
C LEU A 102 -12.90 17.23 -98.25
N ASN A 103 -13.95 16.90 -97.51
CA ASN A 103 -14.49 15.55 -97.51
C ASN A 103 -15.37 15.29 -98.74
N SER A 104 -15.52 14.01 -99.12
CA SER A 104 -16.37 13.58 -100.24
C SER A 104 -17.28 12.42 -99.83
N GLY A 105 -18.04 11.86 -100.78
CA GLY A 105 -18.84 10.66 -100.53
C GLY A 105 -17.99 9.39 -100.33
N SER A 106 -16.69 9.46 -100.63
CA SER A 106 -15.76 8.35 -100.64
C SER A 106 -14.50 8.55 -99.78
N VAL A 107 -14.34 9.71 -99.12
CA VAL A 107 -13.25 9.97 -98.17
C VAL A 107 -13.71 10.84 -96.99
N ASP A 108 -13.24 10.47 -95.80
CA ASP A 108 -13.32 11.22 -94.55
C ASP A 108 -11.89 11.51 -94.06
N LEU A 109 -11.53 12.77 -93.99
CA LEU A 109 -10.17 13.26 -93.88
C LEU A 109 -9.96 14.05 -92.60
N SER A 110 -8.72 14.06 -92.14
CA SER A 110 -8.26 14.86 -91.00
C SER A 110 -6.88 15.41 -91.30
N ILE A 111 -6.58 16.58 -90.77
CA ILE A 111 -5.21 17.09 -90.64
C ILE A 111 -4.75 16.79 -89.21
N ALA A 112 -3.52 16.34 -89.05
CA ALA A 112 -2.92 15.98 -87.78
C ALA A 112 -1.59 16.68 -87.55
N PHE A 113 -1.31 16.93 -86.28
CA PHE A 113 -0.15 17.64 -85.76
C PHE A 113 0.31 16.99 -84.44
N ALA A 114 1.61 16.93 -84.14
CA ALA A 114 2.11 16.36 -82.88
C ALA A 114 3.01 17.34 -82.11
N ILE A 115 2.87 17.34 -80.78
CA ILE A 115 3.66 18.13 -79.83
C ILE A 115 4.26 17.24 -78.73
N SER A 116 5.37 17.68 -78.13
CA SER A 116 5.89 17.14 -76.88
C SER A 116 5.57 18.09 -75.74
N THR A 117 4.91 17.58 -74.70
CA THR A 117 4.51 18.36 -73.52
C THR A 117 5.37 18.00 -72.30
N LEU A 118 6.50 17.32 -72.51
CA LEU A 118 7.45 16.99 -71.43
C LEU A 118 7.80 18.21 -70.59
N GLN A 119 7.71 18.03 -69.29
CA GLN A 119 7.92 19.04 -68.26
C GLN A 119 7.00 20.26 -68.35
N LYS A 120 5.91 20.22 -69.11
CA LYS A 120 4.95 21.32 -69.27
C LYS A 120 3.61 20.98 -68.64
N GLN A 121 2.98 21.98 -68.02
CA GLN A 121 1.61 21.93 -67.49
C GLN A 121 0.76 23.07 -68.09
N ALA A 122 -0.56 22.92 -68.03
CA ALA A 122 -1.55 23.84 -68.59
C ALA A 122 -1.22 24.22 -70.05
N VAL A 123 -1.22 23.21 -70.93
CA VAL A 123 -0.87 23.34 -72.36
C VAL A 123 -2.03 23.98 -73.13
N ASN A 124 -1.83 25.20 -73.61
CA ASN A 124 -2.80 25.95 -74.39
C ASN A 124 -2.57 25.80 -75.89
N VAL A 125 -3.63 25.49 -76.64
CA VAL A 125 -3.67 25.41 -78.09
C VAL A 125 -4.58 26.52 -78.62
N ALA A 126 -4.03 27.41 -79.45
CA ALA A 126 -4.76 28.43 -80.18
C ALA A 126 -4.67 28.17 -81.69
N PHE A 127 -5.74 28.44 -82.43
CA PHE A 127 -5.81 28.30 -83.89
C PHE A 127 -7.01 29.05 -84.47
N ASP A 128 -6.94 29.42 -85.74
CA ASP A 128 -8.07 29.92 -86.52
C ASP A 128 -8.69 28.79 -87.35
N MET A 129 -10.02 28.72 -87.36
CA MET A 129 -10.80 27.80 -88.19
C MET A 129 -11.67 28.59 -89.16
N MET A 130 -11.78 28.09 -90.40
CA MET A 130 -12.47 28.82 -91.46
C MET A 130 -13.05 27.91 -92.54
N THR A 131 -14.03 28.42 -93.29
CA THR A 131 -14.61 27.74 -94.45
C THR A 131 -13.95 28.24 -95.74
N LEU A 132 -13.37 27.34 -96.52
CA LEU A 132 -12.72 27.67 -97.79
C LEU A 132 -13.57 27.40 -99.02
N ARG A 133 -14.49 26.45 -98.91
CA ARG A 133 -15.46 26.16 -99.95
C ARG A 133 -16.82 25.98 -99.30
N ASN A 134 -17.81 26.73 -99.76
CA ASN A 134 -19.20 26.58 -99.32
C ASN A 134 -20.14 26.59 -100.53
N PRO A 135 -20.53 25.43 -101.08
CA PRO A 135 -21.40 25.38 -102.26
C PRO A 135 -22.87 25.69 -101.95
N TYR A 136 -23.22 26.09 -100.72
CA TYR A 136 -24.59 26.29 -100.27
C TYR A 136 -25.37 27.24 -101.20
N ASP A 137 -26.52 26.79 -101.71
CA ASP A 137 -27.37 27.57 -102.62
C ASP A 137 -28.84 27.65 -102.17
N GLY A 138 -29.19 27.03 -101.03
CA GLY A 138 -30.56 26.95 -100.53
C GLY A 138 -31.46 25.97 -101.31
N GLY A 139 -30.95 25.31 -102.34
CA GLY A 139 -31.64 24.37 -103.20
C GLY A 139 -30.99 22.99 -103.20
N SER A 140 -30.18 22.71 -104.21
CA SER A 140 -29.53 21.40 -104.38
C SER A 140 -28.31 21.19 -103.47
N ASN A 141 -27.75 22.27 -102.93
CA ASN A 141 -26.64 22.25 -101.98
C ASN A 141 -27.08 22.96 -100.69
N THR A 142 -27.39 22.19 -99.65
CA THR A 142 -27.90 22.68 -98.37
C THR A 142 -27.10 22.18 -97.18
N ARG A 143 -25.92 21.59 -97.42
CA ARG A 143 -25.17 20.85 -96.40
C ARG A 143 -24.48 21.75 -95.38
N ILE A 144 -24.69 21.43 -94.11
CA ILE A 144 -23.95 21.95 -92.96
C ILE A 144 -23.12 20.81 -92.36
N ASN A 145 -21.81 21.02 -92.28
CA ASN A 145 -20.86 20.16 -91.59
C ASN A 145 -20.24 20.91 -90.42
N GLU A 146 -19.70 20.15 -89.48
CA GLU A 146 -18.94 20.66 -88.34
C GLU A 146 -17.54 20.04 -88.31
N ILE A 147 -16.56 20.78 -87.81
CA ILE A 147 -15.19 20.33 -87.56
C ILE A 147 -14.81 20.64 -86.11
N VAL A 148 -14.05 19.75 -85.46
CA VAL A 148 -13.62 19.87 -84.06
C VAL A 148 -12.15 19.50 -83.91
N LEU A 149 -11.46 20.12 -82.94
CA LEU A 149 -10.15 19.67 -82.51
C LEU A 149 -10.30 18.40 -81.66
N GLN A 150 -9.43 17.43 -81.87
CA GLN A 150 -9.30 16.23 -81.05
C GLN A 150 -7.85 16.07 -80.59
N TYR A 151 -7.66 15.43 -79.44
CA TYR A 151 -6.33 15.09 -78.93
C TYR A 151 -6.20 13.60 -78.58
N ARG A 152 -4.95 13.12 -78.51
CA ARG A 152 -4.58 11.77 -78.04
C ARG A 152 -3.18 11.81 -77.41
N VAL A 153 -2.99 11.08 -76.31
CA VAL A 153 -1.67 10.88 -75.69
C VAL A 153 -1.01 9.66 -76.31
N GLY A 154 0.26 9.81 -76.71
CA GLY A 154 0.99 8.77 -77.43
C GLY A 154 0.56 8.63 -78.90
N THR A 155 0.90 7.48 -79.50
CA THR A 155 0.73 7.22 -80.95
C THR A 155 -0.32 6.15 -81.27
N SER A 156 -1.04 5.64 -80.25
CA SER A 156 -2.05 4.59 -80.37
C SER A 156 -3.28 4.88 -79.50
N GLY A 157 -4.40 4.20 -79.75
CA GLY A 157 -5.67 4.42 -79.05
C GLY A 157 -6.60 5.42 -79.75
N ASP A 158 -7.79 5.64 -79.19
CA ASP A 158 -8.78 6.56 -79.74
C ASP A 158 -8.45 8.03 -79.39
N PHE A 159 -8.88 8.95 -80.25
CA PHE A 159 -8.83 10.39 -80.04
C PHE A 159 -10.05 10.87 -79.24
N ILE A 160 -9.85 11.93 -78.47
CA ILE A 160 -10.87 12.54 -77.62
C ILE A 160 -11.21 13.93 -78.19
N ASN A 161 -12.50 14.25 -78.32
CA ASN A 161 -12.95 15.57 -78.74
C ASN A 161 -12.57 16.63 -77.68
N VAL A 162 -12.00 17.75 -78.11
CA VAL A 162 -11.74 18.89 -77.25
C VAL A 162 -13.00 19.75 -77.21
N GLU A 163 -13.68 19.79 -76.07
CA GLU A 163 -14.90 20.57 -75.89
C GLU A 163 -14.68 22.06 -76.18
N GLY A 164 -15.70 22.74 -76.71
CA GLY A 164 -15.63 24.16 -77.05
C GLY A 164 -14.93 24.50 -78.38
N THR A 165 -14.45 23.52 -79.14
CA THR A 165 -13.70 23.75 -80.41
C THR A 165 -14.50 23.46 -81.69
N GLY A 166 -15.82 23.30 -81.58
CA GLY A 166 -16.70 23.00 -82.72
C GLY A 166 -16.93 24.21 -83.64
N TYR A 167 -16.71 24.04 -84.94
CA TYR A 167 -16.93 25.07 -85.97
C TYR A 167 -17.81 24.54 -87.10
N GLN A 168 -18.81 25.31 -87.53
CA GLN A 168 -19.71 24.96 -88.65
C GLN A 168 -19.60 25.94 -89.82
N ASN A 169 -19.79 25.46 -91.04
CA ASN A 169 -20.00 26.35 -92.20
C ASN A 169 -21.37 27.05 -92.10
N ASN A 170 -21.52 28.21 -92.73
CA ASN A 170 -22.79 28.95 -92.79
C ASN A 170 -23.60 28.62 -94.05
N THR A 171 -24.69 29.35 -94.27
CA THR A 171 -25.60 29.19 -95.42
C THR A 171 -25.28 30.12 -96.60
N GLU A 172 -24.12 30.77 -96.60
CA GLU A 172 -23.73 31.72 -97.64
C GLU A 172 -22.82 31.05 -98.67
N LYS A 173 -23.18 31.16 -99.95
CA LYS A 173 -22.41 30.58 -101.05
C LYS A 173 -21.00 31.18 -101.14
N TRP A 174 -19.99 30.32 -101.09
CA TRP A 174 -18.56 30.66 -101.19
C TRP A 174 -17.82 29.66 -102.09
N ALA A 175 -18.02 29.79 -103.40
CA ALA A 175 -17.41 28.92 -104.42
C ALA A 175 -17.19 29.72 -105.72
N THR A 176 -16.27 30.69 -105.65
CA THR A 176 -15.93 31.60 -106.75
C THR A 176 -14.60 31.19 -107.37
N SER A 177 -14.54 31.11 -108.71
CA SER A 177 -13.34 30.66 -109.42
C SER A 177 -12.12 31.51 -109.04
N GLY A 178 -11.01 30.84 -108.72
CA GLY A 178 -9.76 31.49 -108.32
C GLY A 178 -9.69 32.00 -106.88
N ASN A 179 -10.81 32.01 -106.13
CA ASN A 179 -10.84 32.56 -104.77
C ASN A 179 -10.17 31.61 -103.75
N THR A 180 -9.21 32.14 -102.98
CA THR A 180 -8.53 31.47 -101.86
C THR A 180 -8.78 32.16 -100.52
N GLU A 181 -9.62 33.20 -100.50
CA GLU A 181 -9.99 33.92 -99.28
C GLU A 181 -10.94 33.09 -98.42
N PRO A 182 -10.71 33.04 -97.10
CA PRO A 182 -11.57 32.32 -96.19
C PRO A 182 -12.92 33.02 -95.99
N GLN A 183 -13.93 32.22 -95.67
CA GLN A 183 -15.24 32.66 -95.18
C GLN A 183 -15.39 32.25 -93.71
N LYS A 184 -16.01 33.12 -92.91
CA LYS A 184 -16.34 32.87 -91.49
C LYS A 184 -15.10 32.39 -90.70
N VAL A 185 -14.09 33.25 -90.55
CA VAL A 185 -12.93 32.95 -89.72
C VAL A 185 -13.33 33.08 -88.25
N GLU A 186 -13.03 32.07 -87.43
CA GLU A 186 -13.21 32.07 -85.98
C GLU A 186 -11.94 31.59 -85.28
N SER A 187 -11.50 32.31 -84.24
CA SER A 187 -10.33 31.97 -83.44
C SER A 187 -10.72 31.15 -82.22
N PHE A 188 -9.96 30.09 -81.95
CA PHE A 188 -10.12 29.21 -80.79
C PHE A 188 -8.88 29.30 -79.90
N THR A 189 -9.09 29.23 -78.59
CA THR A 189 -8.02 29.03 -77.60
C THR A 189 -8.55 28.10 -76.54
N VAL A 190 -7.84 26.98 -76.31
CA VAL A 190 -8.28 25.93 -75.39
C VAL A 190 -7.09 25.34 -74.65
N THR A 191 -7.27 25.04 -73.37
CA THR A 191 -6.30 24.28 -72.57
C THR A 191 -6.58 22.79 -72.75
N LEU A 192 -5.56 22.02 -73.14
CA LEU A 192 -5.68 20.57 -73.19
C LEU A 192 -5.87 20.01 -71.76
N PRO A 193 -6.57 18.87 -71.58
CA PRO A 193 -6.76 18.26 -70.26
C PRO A 193 -5.45 17.85 -69.59
N GLU A 194 -5.45 17.69 -68.26
CA GLU A 194 -4.27 17.31 -67.44
C GLU A 194 -3.57 16.03 -67.95
N ALA A 195 -4.32 15.10 -68.55
CA ALA A 195 -3.75 13.89 -69.15
C ALA A 195 -2.76 14.17 -70.30
N ALA A 196 -2.84 15.33 -70.95
CA ALA A 196 -1.92 15.76 -71.99
C ALA A 196 -0.67 16.48 -71.44
N GLU A 197 -0.53 16.65 -70.11
CA GLU A 197 0.62 17.29 -69.48
C GLU A 197 1.78 16.31 -69.27
N ASN A 198 3.01 16.81 -69.35
CA ASN A 198 4.24 16.03 -69.15
C ASN A 198 4.31 14.74 -69.99
N GLN A 199 3.87 14.77 -71.25
CA GLN A 199 3.87 13.62 -72.16
C GLN A 199 4.93 13.76 -73.25
N GLU A 200 5.59 12.65 -73.59
CA GLU A 200 6.56 12.60 -74.70
C GLU A 200 5.91 12.99 -76.03
N VAL A 201 4.67 12.54 -76.26
CA VAL A 201 3.90 12.79 -77.48
C VAL A 201 2.44 13.06 -77.15
N VAL A 202 1.90 14.16 -77.65
CA VAL A 202 0.48 14.44 -77.74
C VAL A 202 0.15 14.75 -79.21
N GLN A 203 -0.82 14.04 -79.77
CA GLN A 203 -1.28 14.25 -81.14
C GLN A 203 -2.59 15.02 -81.15
N LEU A 204 -2.63 16.06 -81.98
CA LEU A 204 -3.77 16.91 -82.25
C LEU A 204 -4.27 16.65 -83.66
N ARG A 205 -5.59 16.66 -83.87
CA ARG A 205 -6.16 16.54 -85.22
C ARG A 205 -7.50 17.22 -85.35
N TRP A 206 -7.89 17.59 -86.57
CA TRP A 206 -9.18 18.20 -86.85
C TRP A 206 -10.08 17.25 -87.66
N ALA A 207 -11.15 16.78 -87.02
CA ALA A 207 -12.08 15.80 -87.60
C ALA A 207 -13.44 16.43 -87.85
N THR A 208 -14.14 15.99 -88.91
CA THR A 208 -15.46 16.54 -89.28
C THR A 208 -16.61 15.57 -89.01
N ARG A 209 -17.83 16.11 -88.94
CA ARG A 209 -19.09 15.37 -89.04
C ARG A 209 -20.10 16.10 -89.91
N GLN A 210 -21.08 15.36 -90.42
CA GLN A 210 -22.22 15.93 -91.14
C GLN A 210 -23.34 16.26 -90.14
N ILE A 211 -23.83 17.50 -90.17
CA ILE A 211 -24.90 17.97 -89.27
C ILE A 211 -26.25 17.88 -89.96
N SER A 212 -26.40 18.48 -91.14
CA SER A 212 -27.67 18.51 -91.86
C SER A 212 -27.49 18.78 -93.37
N GLY A 213 -28.56 18.60 -94.14
CA GLY A 213 -28.63 18.95 -95.57
C GLY A 213 -27.97 17.98 -96.57
N GLY A 214 -28.07 18.31 -97.85
CA GLY A 214 -27.61 17.48 -98.98
C GLY A 214 -26.75 18.23 -99.99
N GLY A 215 -26.29 17.53 -101.04
CA GLY A 215 -25.50 18.12 -102.13
C GLY A 215 -23.98 18.03 -101.95
N SER A 216 -23.24 19.02 -102.43
CA SER A 216 -21.78 19.13 -102.31
C SER A 216 -21.34 19.48 -100.87
N ARG A 217 -20.17 18.99 -100.43
CA ARG A 217 -19.65 19.26 -99.07
C ARG A 217 -18.93 20.61 -98.98
N PRO A 218 -18.99 21.30 -97.84
CA PRO A 218 -18.08 22.41 -97.56
C PRO A 218 -16.65 21.89 -97.33
N GLY A 219 -15.66 22.75 -97.58
CA GLY A 219 -14.25 22.53 -97.24
C GLY A 219 -13.82 23.48 -96.12
N PHE A 220 -13.04 22.97 -95.17
CA PHE A 220 -12.54 23.72 -94.01
C PHE A 220 -11.03 23.92 -94.10
N ALA A 221 -10.50 24.98 -93.50
CA ALA A 221 -9.07 25.18 -93.31
C ALA A 221 -8.75 25.64 -91.90
N ILE A 222 -7.50 25.42 -91.51
CA ILE A 222 -6.90 25.86 -90.26
C ILE A 222 -5.70 26.75 -90.54
N ASP A 223 -5.49 27.72 -89.66
CA ASP A 223 -4.39 28.67 -89.74
C ASP A 223 -3.99 29.20 -88.34
N ASN A 224 -2.90 29.96 -88.25
CA ASN A 224 -2.45 30.67 -87.03
C ASN A 224 -2.41 29.78 -85.78
N ILE A 225 -1.81 28.59 -85.89
CA ILE A 225 -1.69 27.65 -84.78
C ILE A 225 -0.59 28.11 -83.83
N ALA A 226 -0.88 28.17 -82.53
CA ALA A 226 0.10 28.41 -81.47
C ALA A 226 -0.15 27.46 -80.29
N VAL A 227 0.89 26.77 -79.82
CA VAL A 227 0.85 25.91 -78.65
C VAL A 227 1.87 26.38 -77.61
N THR A 228 1.39 26.65 -76.40
CA THR A 228 2.20 27.20 -75.29
C THR A 228 1.87 26.48 -73.97
N SER A 229 2.70 26.67 -72.95
CA SER A 229 2.46 26.16 -71.58
C SER A 229 2.49 27.31 -70.57
N LEU A 230 1.64 27.27 -69.55
CA LEU A 230 1.64 28.31 -68.51
C LEU A 230 2.70 28.07 -67.42
N SER A 231 3.20 26.85 -67.22
CA SER A 231 4.25 26.53 -66.23
C SER A 231 5.02 25.22 -66.51
N ASP A 232 6.18 25.05 -65.86
CA ASP A 232 6.96 23.81 -65.86
C ASP A 232 6.51 22.83 -64.75
N SER A 233 6.56 21.51 -64.98
CA SER A 233 6.21 20.47 -63.99
C SER A 233 7.35 20.16 -63.01
N LYS A 234 7.06 19.89 -61.73
CA LYS A 234 8.05 19.61 -60.67
C LYS A 234 8.11 18.11 -60.30
N ASN A 235 9.30 17.56 -60.05
CA ASN A 235 9.52 16.15 -59.66
C ASN A 235 9.22 15.88 -58.16
N PRO A 236 8.56 14.77 -57.78
CA PRO A 236 8.25 14.45 -56.38
C PRO A 236 9.45 13.89 -55.60
N ILE A 237 9.47 14.14 -54.28
CA ILE A 237 10.35 13.49 -53.29
C ILE A 237 9.50 12.62 -52.36
N VAL A 238 9.95 11.40 -52.11
CA VAL A 238 9.36 10.43 -51.17
C VAL A 238 10.18 10.40 -49.88
N LEU A 239 9.49 10.39 -48.74
CA LEU A 239 10.05 10.42 -47.40
C LEU A 239 9.67 9.13 -46.67
N ALA A 240 10.63 8.42 -46.07
CA ALA A 240 10.35 7.19 -45.31
C ALA A 240 11.10 7.15 -43.96
N PRO A 241 10.41 7.28 -42.81
CA PRO A 241 8.99 7.63 -42.67
C PRO A 241 8.68 9.08 -43.09
N ALA A 242 7.40 9.39 -43.34
CA ALA A 242 6.94 10.73 -43.72
C ALA A 242 6.88 11.73 -42.55
N THR A 243 6.82 11.23 -41.32
CA THR A 243 6.81 12.01 -40.07
C THR A 243 7.77 11.39 -39.07
N LEU A 244 8.36 12.21 -38.20
CA LEU A 244 9.24 11.75 -37.13
C LEU A 244 8.70 12.21 -35.76
N ALA A 245 8.24 11.24 -34.98
CA ALA A 245 7.91 11.45 -33.58
C ALA A 245 9.02 10.86 -32.70
N PHE A 246 9.63 11.70 -31.87
CA PHE A 246 10.68 11.30 -30.93
C PHE A 246 10.12 10.74 -29.62
N GLY A 247 8.82 10.92 -29.35
CA GLY A 247 8.23 10.63 -28.05
C GLY A 247 8.81 11.55 -26.97
N ASP A 248 9.01 11.00 -25.77
CA ASP A 248 9.65 11.70 -24.66
C ASP A 248 11.16 11.83 -24.90
N VAL A 249 11.68 13.05 -24.79
CA VAL A 249 13.11 13.38 -24.87
C VAL A 249 13.55 14.05 -23.58
N VAL A 250 14.71 13.66 -23.07
CA VAL A 250 15.17 14.12 -21.76
C VAL A 250 15.83 15.50 -21.88
N LEU A 251 15.55 16.40 -20.94
CA LEU A 251 16.17 17.72 -20.92
C LEU A 251 17.69 17.67 -21.02
N ASN A 252 18.23 18.62 -21.80
CA ASN A 252 19.65 18.81 -22.04
C ASN A 252 20.38 17.61 -22.65
N GLN A 253 19.67 16.56 -23.07
CA GLN A 253 20.21 15.39 -23.76
C GLN A 253 19.79 15.41 -25.22
N ALA A 254 20.68 14.92 -26.09
CA ALA A 254 20.42 14.85 -27.52
C ALA A 254 19.71 13.53 -27.85
N SER A 255 18.56 13.62 -28.51
CA SER A 255 17.87 12.46 -29.08
C SER A 255 17.97 12.51 -30.60
N VAL A 256 18.37 11.39 -31.22
CA VAL A 256 18.57 11.28 -32.67
C VAL A 256 17.63 10.25 -33.26
N SER A 257 16.98 10.60 -34.37
CA SER A 257 16.18 9.70 -35.21
C SER A 257 16.52 9.94 -36.68
N SER A 258 15.95 9.17 -37.60
CA SER A 258 16.29 9.27 -39.02
C SER A 258 15.19 8.87 -39.97
N TYR A 259 15.25 9.37 -41.20
CA TYR A 259 14.40 9.01 -42.32
C TYR A 259 15.21 8.98 -43.62
N THR A 260 14.72 8.30 -44.65
CA THR A 260 15.36 8.24 -45.98
C THR A 260 14.64 9.11 -46.99
N LEU A 261 15.41 9.63 -47.94
CA LEU A 261 14.92 10.37 -49.10
C LEU A 261 14.94 9.49 -50.34
N ALA A 262 13.93 9.57 -51.20
CA ALA A 262 13.96 8.97 -52.54
C ALA A 262 13.33 9.91 -53.57
N SER A 263 13.92 10.00 -54.77
CA SER A 263 13.38 10.83 -55.85
C SER A 263 13.92 10.40 -57.21
N ALA A 264 13.21 10.73 -58.30
CA ALA A 264 13.64 10.45 -59.68
C ALA A 264 13.98 11.74 -60.42
N ASN A 265 15.03 11.69 -61.26
CA ASN A 265 15.40 12.75 -62.22
C ASN A 265 15.71 14.14 -61.58
N ILE A 266 16.47 14.17 -60.49
CA ILE A 266 16.94 15.41 -59.85
C ILE A 266 18.07 16.04 -60.67
N MET A 267 17.91 17.31 -61.07
CA MET A 267 18.92 18.04 -61.85
C MET A 267 19.73 19.06 -61.03
N GLY A 268 19.47 19.21 -59.72
CA GLY A 268 20.16 20.15 -58.85
C GLY A 268 20.07 19.78 -57.37
N ASN A 269 20.81 20.49 -56.53
CA ASN A 269 20.89 20.17 -55.10
C ASN A 269 19.53 20.30 -54.40
N VAL A 270 19.27 19.41 -53.44
CA VAL A 270 18.12 19.46 -52.54
C VAL A 270 18.56 20.05 -51.20
N GLN A 271 17.94 21.15 -50.80
CA GLN A 271 18.15 21.82 -49.52
C GLN A 271 17.12 21.37 -48.50
N LEU A 272 17.61 21.01 -47.31
CA LEU A 272 16.80 20.70 -46.14
C LEU A 272 16.98 21.81 -45.12
N THR A 273 15.88 22.26 -44.52
CA THR A 273 15.89 23.24 -43.44
C THR A 273 14.96 22.79 -42.34
N ALA A 274 15.51 22.61 -41.13
CA ALA A 274 14.78 22.20 -39.93
C ALA A 274 14.38 23.41 -39.08
N THR A 275 13.23 23.33 -38.43
CA THR A 275 12.66 24.35 -37.55
C THR A 275 12.29 23.77 -36.18
N GLY A 276 11.80 24.58 -35.24
CA GLY A 276 11.21 24.07 -33.98
C GLY A 276 12.19 23.46 -32.97
N GLY A 277 13.48 23.84 -33.03
CA GLY A 277 14.53 23.29 -32.14
C GLY A 277 15.16 21.99 -32.62
N PHE A 278 14.79 21.53 -33.82
CA PHE A 278 15.38 20.36 -34.46
C PHE A 278 16.55 20.74 -35.38
N THR A 279 17.50 19.82 -35.52
CA THR A 279 18.68 19.96 -36.38
C THR A 279 18.87 18.70 -37.22
N VAL A 280 19.54 18.83 -38.37
CA VAL A 280 19.71 17.77 -39.36
C VAL A 280 21.19 17.54 -39.67
N SER A 281 21.55 16.30 -40.00
CA SER A 281 22.90 15.88 -40.39
C SER A 281 22.87 14.75 -41.41
N LYS A 282 23.98 14.62 -42.16
CA LYS A 282 24.30 13.45 -42.99
C LYS A 282 24.99 12.33 -42.19
N LEU A 283 25.44 12.61 -40.97
CA LEU A 283 26.16 11.70 -40.09
C LEU A 283 25.34 11.43 -38.82
N THR A 284 25.45 10.23 -38.27
CA THR A 284 24.64 9.80 -37.13
C THR A 284 24.97 10.52 -35.82
N THR A 285 26.23 10.93 -35.61
CA THR A 285 26.71 11.41 -34.30
C THR A 285 27.26 12.83 -34.30
N SER A 286 27.40 13.47 -35.46
CA SER A 286 28.03 14.80 -35.59
C SER A 286 27.47 15.57 -36.78
N GLY A 287 27.81 16.86 -36.92
CA GLY A 287 27.42 17.67 -38.07
C GLY A 287 25.96 18.15 -38.08
N PHE A 288 25.29 18.11 -36.92
CA PHE A 288 23.92 18.60 -36.78
C PHE A 288 23.85 20.12 -36.90
N THR A 289 23.06 20.59 -37.85
CA THR A 289 22.85 22.02 -38.14
C THR A 289 21.38 22.27 -38.49
N THR A 290 20.94 23.53 -38.61
CA THR A 290 19.57 23.83 -39.02
C THR A 290 19.32 23.65 -40.53
N SER A 291 20.37 23.50 -41.34
CA SER A 291 20.23 23.33 -42.78
C SER A 291 21.38 22.54 -43.40
N ILE A 292 21.05 21.55 -44.24
CA ILE A 292 22.02 20.76 -45.03
C ILE A 292 21.58 20.68 -46.50
N SER A 293 22.54 20.38 -47.38
CA SER A 293 22.29 20.20 -48.82
C SER A 293 22.73 18.81 -49.28
N PHE A 294 21.89 18.13 -50.05
CA PHE A 294 22.25 16.92 -50.79
C PHE A 294 22.46 17.24 -52.28
N SER A 295 23.57 16.78 -52.86
CA SER A 295 23.79 16.89 -54.31
C SER A 295 22.88 15.92 -55.08
N ALA A 296 22.75 16.13 -56.40
CA ALA A 296 21.98 15.23 -57.25
C ALA A 296 22.52 13.79 -57.21
N GLU A 297 23.85 13.61 -57.11
CA GLU A 297 24.50 12.31 -56.97
C GLU A 297 24.17 11.64 -55.64
N GLU A 298 24.19 12.40 -54.54
CA GLU A 298 23.82 11.89 -53.21
C GLU A 298 22.36 11.46 -53.18
N MET A 299 21.46 12.23 -53.80
CA MET A 299 20.03 11.91 -53.91
C MET A 299 19.77 10.63 -54.69
N ALA A 300 20.60 10.30 -55.68
CA ALA A 300 20.49 9.05 -56.44
C ALA A 300 20.79 7.80 -55.59
N ALA A 301 21.47 7.97 -54.46
CA ALA A 301 21.77 6.89 -53.50
C ALA A 301 20.71 6.71 -52.42
N ASN A 302 19.57 7.42 -52.50
CA ASN A 302 18.51 7.42 -51.49
C ASN A 302 19.03 7.68 -50.06
N PRO A 303 19.59 8.88 -49.79
CA PRO A 303 20.37 9.12 -48.59
C PRO A 303 19.49 9.13 -47.32
N THR A 304 20.11 8.76 -46.20
CA THR A 304 19.52 8.90 -44.87
C THR A 304 19.80 10.29 -44.30
N VAL A 305 18.77 10.89 -43.72
CA VAL A 305 18.85 12.14 -42.95
C VAL A 305 18.74 11.80 -41.48
N PHE A 306 19.73 12.21 -40.69
CA PHE A 306 19.67 12.12 -39.24
C PHE A 306 19.14 13.43 -38.67
N VAL A 307 18.18 13.33 -37.75
CA VAL A 307 17.51 14.47 -37.11
C VAL A 307 17.78 14.41 -35.62
N GLN A 308 18.20 15.51 -35.02
CA GLN A 308 18.47 15.65 -33.60
C GLN A 308 17.58 16.71 -32.96
N VAL A 309 17.11 16.42 -31.75
CA VAL A 309 16.46 17.38 -30.86
C VAL A 309 17.19 17.43 -29.53
N ARG A 310 17.34 18.63 -28.96
CA ARG A 310 17.86 18.88 -27.62
C ARG A 310 17.12 20.08 -27.03
N SER A 311 16.32 19.86 -25.99
CA SER A 311 15.55 20.92 -25.34
C SER A 311 16.12 21.24 -23.95
N ALA A 312 16.12 22.53 -23.58
CA ALA A 312 16.46 23.00 -22.25
C ALA A 312 15.21 23.24 -21.36
N THR A 313 14.01 23.15 -21.94
CA THR A 313 12.72 23.37 -21.25
C THR A 313 11.76 22.21 -21.48
N THR A 314 10.93 21.91 -20.49
CA THR A 314 9.91 20.86 -20.61
C THR A 314 8.78 21.26 -21.55
N GLY A 315 8.04 20.27 -22.05
CA GLY A 315 6.85 20.44 -22.89
C GLY A 315 7.02 20.00 -24.33
N THR A 316 5.93 20.09 -25.10
CA THR A 316 5.89 19.65 -26.49
C THR A 316 6.67 20.57 -27.40
N LEU A 317 7.55 19.99 -28.23
CA LEU A 317 8.21 20.64 -29.35
C LEU A 317 7.59 20.16 -30.65
N SER A 318 7.23 21.11 -31.51
CA SER A 318 6.78 20.86 -32.87
C SER A 318 7.67 21.62 -33.85
N GLY A 319 8.08 20.96 -34.92
CA GLY A 319 8.87 21.55 -35.98
C GLY A 319 8.68 20.80 -37.28
N SER A 320 9.38 21.22 -38.32
CA SER A 320 9.33 20.55 -39.60
C SER A 320 10.65 20.66 -40.36
N ILE A 321 10.86 19.78 -41.33
CA ILE A 321 11.97 19.82 -42.29
C ILE A 321 11.39 20.08 -43.68
N SER A 322 11.67 21.26 -44.23
CA SER A 322 11.31 21.59 -45.61
C SER A 322 12.38 21.13 -46.60
N HIS A 323 11.98 20.47 -47.68
CA HIS A 323 12.85 20.02 -48.77
C HIS A 323 12.58 20.87 -50.01
N SER A 324 13.61 21.53 -50.56
CA SER A 324 13.44 22.42 -51.72
C SER A 324 14.67 22.43 -52.64
N GLY A 325 14.48 22.71 -53.92
CA GLY A 325 15.51 22.62 -54.95
C GLY A 325 14.95 22.95 -56.34
N GLN A 326 15.83 23.11 -57.34
CA GLN A 326 15.39 23.36 -58.71
C GLN A 326 14.73 22.11 -59.31
N GLY A 327 13.56 22.28 -59.94
CA GLY A 327 12.86 21.20 -60.65
C GLY A 327 12.15 20.18 -59.75
N ILE A 328 12.06 20.41 -58.44
CA ILE A 328 11.40 19.51 -57.48
C ILE A 328 10.20 20.14 -56.78
N ALA A 329 9.25 19.29 -56.40
CA ALA A 329 8.12 19.65 -55.57
C ALA A 329 8.60 19.83 -54.13
N THR A 330 8.17 20.91 -53.48
CA THR A 330 8.46 21.12 -52.06
C THR A 330 7.70 20.08 -51.24
N VAL A 331 8.40 19.37 -50.36
CA VAL A 331 7.82 18.39 -49.42
C VAL A 331 8.30 18.69 -48.00
N VAL A 332 7.47 18.37 -47.01
CA VAL A 332 7.74 18.64 -45.60
C VAL A 332 7.65 17.35 -44.79
N THR A 333 8.61 17.14 -43.88
CA THR A 333 8.54 16.13 -42.81
C THR A 333 8.16 16.83 -41.52
N GLU A 334 7.05 16.43 -40.89
CA GLU A 334 6.66 16.95 -39.58
C GLU A 334 7.44 16.26 -38.45
N LEU A 335 7.83 17.05 -37.45
CA LEU A 335 8.63 16.63 -36.29
C LEU A 335 7.90 16.93 -34.99
N THR A 336 7.85 15.96 -34.08
CA THR A 336 7.29 16.15 -32.73
C THR A 336 8.15 15.48 -31.67
N ALA A 337 8.34 16.16 -30.53
CA ALA A 337 8.98 15.61 -29.34
C ALA A 337 8.29 16.16 -28.08
N ASN A 338 8.40 15.46 -26.96
CA ASN A 338 7.94 15.94 -25.66
C ASN A 338 9.13 16.00 -24.70
N ALA A 339 9.59 17.19 -24.36
CA ALA A 339 10.72 17.34 -23.45
C ALA A 339 10.27 17.13 -21.99
N VAL A 340 10.92 16.19 -21.31
CA VAL A 340 10.58 15.77 -19.94
C VAL A 340 11.77 15.91 -19.00
N SER A 341 11.48 16.22 -17.74
CA SER A 341 12.50 16.32 -16.71
C SER A 341 13.10 14.93 -16.43
N PRO A 342 14.44 14.78 -16.37
CA PRO A 342 15.04 13.53 -15.89
C PRO A 342 14.83 13.31 -14.39
N PHE A 343 14.50 14.38 -13.66
CA PHE A 343 14.49 14.39 -12.20
C PHE A 343 13.13 14.03 -11.59
N VAL A 344 12.04 13.98 -12.37
CA VAL A 344 10.70 13.69 -11.84
C VAL A 344 9.98 12.79 -12.82
N GLN A 345 9.40 11.70 -12.32
CA GLN A 345 8.53 10.82 -13.07
C GLN A 345 7.45 10.22 -12.18
N ASP A 346 6.20 10.59 -12.43
CA ASP A 346 5.00 10.08 -11.75
C ASP A 346 4.38 8.86 -12.43
N PHE A 347 4.94 8.44 -13.58
CA PHE A 347 4.48 7.31 -14.40
C PHE A 347 2.98 7.32 -14.77
N ASN A 348 2.25 8.42 -14.57
CA ASN A 348 0.82 8.49 -14.83
C ASN A 348 0.49 8.41 -16.32
N ASN A 349 1.43 8.84 -17.17
CA ASN A 349 1.37 8.70 -18.62
C ASN A 349 1.90 7.34 -19.13
N CYS A 350 2.22 6.38 -18.25
CA CYS A 350 2.69 5.06 -18.64
C CYS A 350 1.53 4.24 -19.24
N GLY A 351 1.53 4.10 -20.57
CA GLY A 351 0.58 3.27 -21.31
C GLY A 351 1.22 1.97 -21.81
N THR A 352 1.88 2.03 -22.97
CA THR A 352 2.56 0.87 -23.58
C THR A 352 4.09 0.96 -23.53
N THR A 353 4.63 2.18 -23.53
CA THR A 353 6.07 2.46 -23.47
C THR A 353 6.41 3.20 -22.19
N LEU A 354 7.56 2.89 -21.60
CA LEU A 354 8.04 3.60 -20.41
C LEU A 354 8.24 5.09 -20.71
N PRO A 355 7.61 5.99 -19.95
CA PRO A 355 7.71 7.43 -20.15
C PRO A 355 8.98 8.00 -19.52
N GLY A 356 9.29 9.28 -19.78
CA GLY A 356 10.35 9.99 -19.05
C GLY A 356 11.78 9.61 -19.48
N GLY A 357 11.95 8.84 -20.56
CA GLY A 357 13.25 8.32 -20.97
C GLY A 357 13.74 7.12 -20.15
N TRP A 358 12.88 6.53 -19.31
CA TRP A 358 13.17 5.29 -18.58
C TRP A 358 13.26 4.10 -19.52
N LYS A 359 14.13 3.15 -19.18
CA LYS A 359 14.37 1.95 -20.00
C LYS A 359 14.30 0.69 -19.17
N ALA A 360 13.63 -0.33 -19.69
CA ALA A 360 13.68 -1.68 -19.14
C ALA A 360 14.78 -2.48 -19.85
N TYR A 361 15.46 -3.34 -19.10
CA TYR A 361 16.39 -4.33 -19.64
C TYR A 361 16.14 -5.67 -18.96
N SER A 362 15.80 -6.69 -19.74
CA SER A 362 15.58 -8.05 -19.26
C SER A 362 16.84 -8.89 -19.49
N VAL A 363 17.36 -9.50 -18.43
CA VAL A 363 18.50 -10.43 -18.48
C VAL A 363 17.98 -11.87 -18.58
N THR A 364 16.97 -12.22 -17.79
CA THR A 364 16.34 -13.56 -17.76
C THR A 364 14.88 -13.43 -17.36
N GLY A 365 14.02 -14.31 -17.87
CA GLY A 365 12.59 -14.36 -17.56
C GLY A 365 11.71 -13.73 -18.65
N ASP A 366 10.47 -14.21 -18.76
CA ASP A 366 9.47 -13.65 -19.69
C ASP A 366 8.78 -12.40 -19.11
N GLN A 367 8.85 -12.22 -17.80
CA GLN A 367 8.26 -11.07 -17.11
C GLN A 367 9.22 -9.89 -17.22
N VAL A 368 8.71 -8.73 -17.62
CA VAL A 368 9.52 -7.52 -17.81
C VAL A 368 8.92 -6.33 -17.08
N TRP A 369 9.76 -5.34 -16.76
CA TRP A 369 9.26 -4.07 -16.26
C TRP A 369 8.36 -3.39 -17.30
N ALA A 370 7.11 -3.14 -16.95
CA ALA A 370 6.10 -2.59 -17.85
C ALA A 370 5.14 -1.64 -17.13
N CYS A 371 4.44 -0.82 -17.91
CA CYS A 371 3.37 0.03 -17.40
C CYS A 371 2.24 -0.79 -16.77
N THR A 372 1.65 -0.27 -15.71
CA THR A 372 0.53 -0.90 -15.00
C THR A 372 -0.48 0.14 -14.54
N THR A 373 -1.72 -0.30 -14.30
CA THR A 373 -2.76 0.50 -13.65
C THR A 373 -2.74 0.37 -12.13
N PHE A 374 -1.78 -0.37 -11.56
CA PHE A 374 -1.59 -0.49 -10.11
C PHE A 374 -0.70 0.65 -9.55
N GLY A 375 -0.84 1.87 -10.06
CA GLY A 375 -0.13 3.04 -9.52
C GLY A 375 -0.66 3.49 -8.16
N ARG A 376 0.05 4.41 -7.52
CA ARG A 376 -0.26 4.94 -6.21
C ARG A 376 -1.40 5.94 -6.29
N GLU A 377 -2.52 5.63 -5.66
CA GLU A 377 -3.65 6.55 -5.53
C GLU A 377 -3.31 7.66 -4.52
N THR A 378 -3.62 8.91 -4.88
CA THR A 378 -3.56 10.06 -3.96
C THR A 378 -4.92 10.74 -3.87
N ALA A 379 -5.10 11.62 -2.89
CA ALA A 379 -6.34 12.40 -2.78
C ALA A 379 -6.60 13.24 -4.04
N GLU A 380 -5.54 13.63 -4.74
CA GLU A 380 -5.55 14.41 -5.97
C GLU A 380 -5.72 13.55 -7.23
N SER A 381 -5.39 12.25 -7.17
CA SER A 381 -5.51 11.33 -8.31
C SER A 381 -5.92 9.90 -7.87
N PRO A 382 -7.23 9.58 -7.91
CA PRO A 382 -7.78 8.34 -7.35
C PRO A 382 -7.61 7.10 -8.24
N ARG A 383 -6.96 7.20 -9.40
CA ARG A 383 -6.50 6.07 -10.22
C ARG A 383 -5.26 6.48 -11.00
N ASN A 384 -4.10 5.95 -10.61
CA ASN A 384 -2.83 6.26 -11.22
C ASN A 384 -2.20 5.05 -11.92
N ASN A 385 -1.42 5.32 -12.95
CA ASN A 385 -0.58 4.32 -13.57
C ASN A 385 0.77 4.29 -12.84
N GLY A 386 1.46 3.16 -12.91
CA GLY A 386 2.81 3.01 -12.37
C GLY A 386 3.63 2.09 -13.27
N VAL A 387 4.78 1.66 -12.78
CA VAL A 387 5.63 0.68 -13.47
C VAL A 387 5.81 -0.54 -12.59
N GLN A 388 5.63 -1.75 -13.13
CA GLN A 388 5.72 -2.99 -12.35
C GLN A 388 6.58 -4.05 -13.02
N ILE A 389 7.02 -5.00 -12.19
CA ILE A 389 7.49 -6.33 -12.58
C ILE A 389 6.73 -7.36 -11.73
N ASN A 390 6.36 -8.51 -12.30
CA ASN A 390 5.68 -9.57 -11.56
C ASN A 390 6.32 -10.92 -11.80
N GLY A 391 7.23 -11.35 -10.91
CA GLY A 391 7.81 -12.69 -10.96
C GLY A 391 6.86 -13.80 -10.50
N TYR A 392 5.70 -13.45 -9.90
CA TYR A 392 4.68 -14.39 -9.45
C TYR A 392 3.50 -14.42 -10.43
N ALA A 393 3.70 -15.07 -11.58
CA ALA A 393 2.71 -15.18 -12.65
C ALA A 393 2.19 -16.62 -12.78
N GLY A 394 1.24 -16.98 -11.92
CA GLY A 394 0.72 -18.36 -11.81
C GLY A 394 1.66 -19.32 -11.04
N GLY A 395 2.72 -18.78 -10.43
CA GLY A 395 3.78 -19.47 -9.71
C GLY A 395 5.05 -18.62 -9.72
N ALA A 396 6.07 -19.03 -8.97
CA ALA A 396 7.39 -18.38 -9.03
C ALA A 396 8.08 -18.64 -10.38
N LEU A 397 8.64 -17.58 -10.98
CA LEU A 397 9.37 -17.64 -12.24
C LEU A 397 10.79 -17.10 -12.08
N ASP A 398 11.70 -17.61 -12.91
CA ASP A 398 13.05 -17.05 -13.04
C ASP A 398 12.97 -15.65 -13.66
N ASN A 399 13.55 -14.67 -12.97
CA ASN A 399 13.62 -13.30 -13.43
C ASN A 399 14.94 -12.64 -13.05
N GLU A 400 15.45 -11.79 -13.94
CA GLU A 400 16.40 -10.73 -13.61
C GLU A 400 16.12 -9.55 -14.54
N ASP A 401 15.43 -8.54 -14.00
CA ASP A 401 14.89 -7.44 -14.79
C ASP A 401 15.20 -6.09 -14.14
N TRP A 402 15.68 -5.19 -15.00
CA TRP A 402 16.15 -3.86 -14.63
C TRP A 402 15.21 -2.80 -15.19
N VAL A 403 14.87 -1.78 -14.41
CA VAL A 403 14.32 -0.53 -14.91
C VAL A 403 15.24 0.61 -14.51
N ILE A 404 15.71 1.37 -15.50
CA ILE A 404 16.84 2.29 -15.37
C ILE A 404 16.40 3.70 -15.74
N SER A 405 16.76 4.66 -14.90
CA SER A 405 16.48 6.08 -15.10
C SER A 405 17.20 6.63 -16.34
N PRO A 406 16.69 7.72 -16.94
CA PRO A 406 17.52 8.54 -17.82
C PRO A 406 18.75 9.07 -17.07
N ALA A 407 19.72 9.64 -17.81
CA ALA A 407 20.90 10.24 -17.18
C ALA A 407 20.48 11.47 -16.35
N LEU A 408 20.93 11.51 -15.11
CA LEU A 408 20.73 12.58 -14.15
C LEU A 408 22.02 13.41 -14.09
N ASP A 409 21.97 14.68 -14.49
CA ASP A 409 23.07 15.60 -14.25
C ASP A 409 22.92 16.19 -12.84
N LEU A 410 23.70 15.66 -11.91
CA LEU A 410 23.70 16.04 -10.50
C LEU A 410 24.89 16.93 -10.16
N SER A 411 25.67 17.39 -11.14
CA SER A 411 26.95 18.08 -10.93
C SER A 411 26.80 19.35 -10.08
N ASP A 412 25.72 20.11 -10.34
CA ASP A 412 25.44 21.40 -9.68
C ASP A 412 24.54 21.27 -8.44
N PHE A 413 24.15 20.05 -8.04
CA PHE A 413 23.31 19.85 -6.88
C PHE A 413 24.13 20.10 -5.60
N ASN A 414 23.52 20.77 -4.61
CA ASN A 414 24.08 20.86 -3.27
C ASN A 414 24.01 19.47 -2.62
N ILE A 415 22.78 19.02 -2.33
CA ILE A 415 22.45 17.65 -1.90
C ILE A 415 21.46 17.06 -2.90
N ALA A 416 21.77 15.87 -3.42
CA ALA A 416 20.89 15.13 -4.32
C ALA A 416 20.00 14.16 -3.53
N ALA A 417 18.74 14.54 -3.31
CA ALA A 417 17.76 13.76 -2.57
C ALA A 417 16.89 12.95 -3.53
N LEU A 418 17.08 11.64 -3.59
CA LEU A 418 16.22 10.71 -4.32
C LEU A 418 15.02 10.34 -3.44
N SER A 419 13.82 10.39 -4.00
CA SER A 419 12.62 9.79 -3.41
C SER A 419 11.83 8.99 -4.44
N PHE A 420 11.12 7.97 -3.98
CA PHE A 420 10.26 7.13 -4.80
C PHE A 420 9.27 6.38 -3.91
N TRP A 421 8.17 5.91 -4.50
CA TRP A 421 7.22 5.04 -3.83
C TRP A 421 7.31 3.63 -4.41
N THR A 422 7.28 2.63 -3.53
CA THR A 422 7.21 1.22 -3.94
C THR A 422 6.16 0.45 -3.15
N ARG A 423 5.64 -0.60 -3.78
CA ARG A 423 4.70 -1.56 -3.21
C ARG A 423 5.11 -2.96 -3.62
N THR A 424 4.97 -3.92 -2.71
CA THR A 424 5.23 -5.34 -2.99
C THR A 424 3.99 -6.19 -2.72
N ALA A 425 3.73 -7.18 -3.57
CA ALA A 425 2.73 -8.20 -3.34
C ALA A 425 3.34 -9.60 -3.50
N PHE A 426 2.80 -10.58 -2.78
CA PHE A 426 3.31 -11.96 -2.69
C PHE A 426 4.67 -12.09 -1.97
N GLN A 427 5.00 -13.30 -1.52
CA GLN A 427 6.27 -13.57 -0.85
C GLN A 427 7.36 -13.84 -1.88
N GLY A 428 8.46 -13.09 -1.80
CA GLY A 428 9.54 -13.21 -2.76
C GLY A 428 10.71 -12.29 -2.45
N PRO A 429 11.79 -12.38 -3.23
CA PRO A 429 12.99 -11.57 -3.03
C PRO A 429 12.70 -10.06 -3.06
N GLY A 430 13.48 -9.32 -2.27
CA GLY A 430 13.45 -7.86 -2.22
C GLY A 430 13.95 -7.23 -3.52
N LEU A 431 13.43 -6.03 -3.82
CA LEU A 431 13.96 -5.18 -4.88
C LEU A 431 15.36 -4.66 -4.49
N LYS A 432 16.22 -4.40 -5.48
CA LYS A 432 17.51 -3.73 -5.28
C LYS A 432 17.49 -2.34 -5.89
N LEU A 433 18.03 -1.37 -5.16
CA LEU A 433 18.30 -0.02 -5.68
C LEU A 433 19.77 0.07 -6.06
N MET A 434 20.06 0.42 -7.30
CA MET A 434 21.42 0.51 -7.82
C MET A 434 21.71 1.90 -8.35
N VAL A 435 22.94 2.40 -8.19
CA VAL A 435 23.43 3.64 -8.80
C VAL A 435 24.67 3.39 -9.65
N SER A 436 24.77 4.05 -10.80
CA SER A 436 25.94 4.03 -11.67
C SER A 436 26.32 5.43 -12.13
N THR A 437 27.63 5.69 -12.24
CA THR A 437 28.19 6.95 -12.77
C THR A 437 28.94 6.74 -14.09
N ASN A 438 28.91 5.52 -14.65
CA ASN A 438 29.58 5.16 -15.90
C ASN A 438 28.71 4.37 -16.89
N TYR A 439 27.42 4.20 -16.60
CA TYR A 439 26.47 3.63 -17.55
C TYR A 439 26.25 4.57 -18.75
N ASP A 440 26.23 4.01 -19.95
CA ASP A 440 26.11 4.77 -21.21
C ASP A 440 24.66 5.10 -21.59
N GLY A 441 23.69 4.65 -20.79
CA GLY A 441 22.26 4.85 -21.00
C GLY A 441 21.64 3.97 -22.09
N SER A 442 22.37 3.03 -22.70
CA SER A 442 21.85 2.26 -23.86
C SER A 442 22.30 0.80 -23.97
N SER A 443 23.50 0.47 -23.50
CA SER A 443 24.04 -0.90 -23.54
C SER A 443 23.45 -1.77 -22.44
N ALA A 444 23.77 -3.06 -22.45
CA ALA A 444 23.41 -3.97 -21.35
C ALA A 444 23.95 -3.45 -20.00
N PRO A 445 23.20 -3.53 -18.89
CA PRO A 445 23.62 -2.98 -17.59
C PRO A 445 24.96 -3.53 -17.09
N ALA A 446 25.28 -4.78 -17.44
CA ALA A 446 26.55 -5.44 -17.11
C ALA A 446 27.80 -4.80 -17.74
N THR A 447 27.64 -3.87 -18.69
CA THR A 447 28.76 -3.12 -19.28
C THR A 447 29.26 -1.97 -18.40
N ALA A 448 28.54 -1.65 -17.32
CA ALA A 448 28.84 -0.58 -16.38
C ALA A 448 29.05 -1.11 -14.95
N THR A 449 29.49 -0.25 -14.05
CA THR A 449 29.63 -0.56 -12.63
C THR A 449 28.44 -0.01 -11.86
N TRP A 450 27.83 -0.84 -11.03
CA TRP A 450 26.66 -0.49 -10.22
C TRP A 450 26.98 -0.65 -8.74
N THR A 451 26.66 0.36 -7.94
CA THR A 451 26.73 0.31 -6.48
C THR A 451 25.33 0.12 -5.92
N GLU A 452 25.13 -0.90 -5.09
CA GLU A 452 23.86 -1.11 -4.40
C GLU A 452 23.70 -0.08 -3.27
N LEU A 453 22.52 0.53 -3.23
CA LEU A 453 22.09 1.48 -2.21
C LEU A 453 21.00 0.82 -1.36
N ASN A 454 20.89 1.25 -0.10
CA ASN A 454 19.73 0.87 0.70
C ASN A 454 18.50 1.64 0.19
N GLY A 455 17.62 0.95 -0.54
CA GLY A 455 16.38 1.51 -1.06
C GLY A 455 15.23 1.58 -0.06
N ASP A 456 15.41 1.08 1.17
CA ASP A 456 14.39 1.09 2.24
C ASP A 456 13.01 0.59 1.78
N PHE A 457 12.97 -0.54 1.07
CA PHE A 457 11.74 -1.07 0.48
C PHE A 457 10.70 -1.54 1.53
N PRO A 458 9.41 -1.64 1.16
CA PRO A 458 8.37 -2.22 2.01
C PRO A 458 8.66 -3.68 2.37
N ALA A 459 8.10 -4.16 3.48
CA ALA A 459 8.19 -5.56 3.90
C ALA A 459 7.56 -6.49 2.86
N GLU A 460 8.11 -7.70 2.72
CA GLU A 460 7.61 -8.72 1.78
C GLU A 460 6.11 -8.95 1.94
N ALA A 461 5.39 -9.11 0.83
CA ALA A 461 3.95 -9.34 0.78
C ALA A 461 3.08 -8.33 1.55
N SER A 462 3.59 -7.14 1.89
CA SER A 462 2.83 -6.15 2.67
C SER A 462 1.65 -5.56 1.91
N ASP A 463 1.74 -5.45 0.58
CA ASP A 463 0.78 -4.80 -0.31
C ASP A 463 0.42 -3.36 0.13
N VAL A 464 1.35 -2.69 0.82
CA VAL A 464 1.26 -1.30 1.27
C VAL A 464 2.32 -0.46 0.54
N TRP A 465 1.92 0.73 0.08
CA TRP A 465 2.84 1.72 -0.50
C TRP A 465 3.76 2.30 0.58
N LYS A 466 5.07 2.29 0.32
CA LYS A 466 6.09 2.93 1.17
C LYS A 466 6.91 3.93 0.36
N GLN A 467 7.08 5.12 0.91
CA GLN A 467 8.01 6.12 0.39
C GLN A 467 9.40 5.85 0.93
N SER A 468 10.39 5.91 0.04
CA SER A 468 11.80 5.82 0.39
C SER A 468 12.50 7.12 0.04
N VAL A 469 13.49 7.51 0.85
CA VAL A 469 14.34 8.68 0.61
C VAL A 469 15.80 8.27 0.73
N VAL A 470 16.61 8.59 -0.28
CA VAL A 470 18.00 8.15 -0.41
C VAL A 470 18.89 9.33 -0.78
N ASN A 471 20.04 9.44 -0.12
CA ASN A 471 21.03 10.49 -0.42
C ASN A 471 21.99 10.05 -1.53
N LEU A 472 21.93 10.69 -2.70
CA LEU A 472 22.79 10.42 -3.84
C LEU A 472 24.03 11.32 -3.91
N THR A 473 24.27 12.18 -2.92
CA THR A 473 25.31 13.23 -2.98
C THR A 473 26.73 12.69 -3.18
N ALA A 474 27.01 11.47 -2.71
CA ALA A 474 28.30 10.81 -2.92
C ALA A 474 28.56 10.39 -4.38
N TYR A 475 27.52 10.39 -5.23
CA TYR A 475 27.56 9.88 -6.60
C TYR A 475 27.36 10.98 -7.65
N LYS A 476 27.41 12.27 -7.29
CA LYS A 476 27.17 13.38 -8.21
C LYS A 476 28.11 13.34 -9.42
N GLY A 477 27.56 13.67 -10.59
CA GLY A 477 28.26 13.76 -11.85
C GLY A 477 27.30 14.13 -12.99
N ALA A 478 27.83 14.26 -14.20
CA ALA A 478 27.07 14.71 -15.37
C ALA A 478 26.15 13.63 -15.98
N ALA A 479 26.31 12.36 -15.59
CA ALA A 479 25.57 11.23 -16.12
C ALA A 479 25.39 10.13 -15.05
N VAL A 480 24.60 10.44 -14.02
CA VAL A 480 24.26 9.50 -12.95
C VAL A 480 23.00 8.74 -13.34
N HIS A 481 22.97 7.42 -13.14
CA HIS A 481 21.80 6.59 -13.38
C HIS A 481 21.41 5.85 -12.12
N VAL A 482 20.10 5.74 -11.89
CA VAL A 482 19.51 4.92 -10.84
C VAL A 482 18.75 3.77 -11.49
N ALA A 483 18.85 2.58 -10.94
CA ALA A 483 18.12 1.41 -11.42
C ALA A 483 17.43 0.67 -10.29
N PHE A 484 16.25 0.13 -10.59
CA PHE A 484 15.54 -0.82 -9.74
C PHE A 484 15.66 -2.21 -10.38
N VAL A 485 16.17 -3.17 -9.62
CA VAL A 485 16.50 -4.51 -10.12
C VAL A 485 15.74 -5.53 -9.31
N TYR A 486 14.94 -6.35 -10.00
CA TYR A 486 14.22 -7.46 -9.39
C TYR A 486 14.75 -8.78 -9.94
N ALA A 487 14.98 -9.72 -9.03
CA ALA A 487 15.40 -11.07 -9.40
C ALA A 487 14.65 -12.12 -8.57
N SER A 488 14.20 -13.20 -9.21
CA SER A 488 13.59 -14.37 -8.56
C SER A 488 13.98 -15.67 -9.23
N GLU A 489 13.80 -16.77 -8.51
CA GLU A 489 14.13 -18.13 -8.96
C GLU A 489 12.89 -19.04 -8.82
N ALA A 490 12.52 -19.74 -9.88
CA ALA A 490 11.32 -20.59 -9.93
C ALA A 490 11.35 -21.72 -8.88
N GLU A 491 12.53 -22.30 -8.64
CA GLU A 491 12.74 -23.44 -7.75
C GLU A 491 12.52 -23.10 -6.26
N THR A 492 12.45 -21.81 -5.91
CA THR A 492 12.26 -21.38 -4.52
C THR A 492 10.79 -21.26 -4.12
N ASP A 493 9.86 -21.38 -5.09
CA ASP A 493 8.42 -21.05 -4.94
C ASP A 493 8.17 -19.68 -4.29
N ARG A 494 9.15 -18.77 -4.40
CA ARG A 494 9.14 -17.43 -3.82
C ARG A 494 9.41 -16.40 -4.90
N ALA A 495 8.36 -15.71 -5.33
CA ALA A 495 8.44 -14.56 -6.21
C ALA A 495 7.41 -13.51 -5.81
N ALA A 496 7.73 -12.25 -6.06
CA ALA A 496 6.92 -11.09 -5.73
C ALA A 496 6.54 -10.29 -6.99
N ARG A 497 5.48 -9.51 -6.85
CA ARG A 497 5.21 -8.36 -7.72
C ARG A 497 5.75 -7.12 -7.05
N TRP A 498 6.52 -6.32 -7.78
CA TRP A 498 6.96 -5.01 -7.36
C TRP A 498 6.35 -3.93 -8.24
N THR A 499 5.90 -2.84 -7.62
CA THR A 499 5.42 -1.65 -8.33
C THR A 499 6.18 -0.43 -7.84
N LEU A 500 6.58 0.43 -8.78
CA LEU A 500 7.32 1.68 -8.61
C LEU A 500 6.46 2.84 -9.10
N ASP A 501 6.45 3.93 -8.33
CA ASP A 501 5.74 5.14 -8.67
C ASP A 501 6.41 6.40 -8.08
N ASP A 502 5.98 7.59 -8.53
CA ASP A 502 6.32 8.89 -7.93
C ASP A 502 7.84 9.09 -7.67
N PHE A 503 8.67 8.86 -8.70
CA PHE A 503 10.11 9.07 -8.64
C PHE A 503 10.47 10.56 -8.70
N ALA A 504 11.35 11.01 -7.81
CA ALA A 504 11.90 12.36 -7.84
C ALA A 504 13.36 12.44 -7.35
N VAL A 505 14.16 13.33 -7.94
CA VAL A 505 15.49 13.71 -7.45
C VAL A 505 15.54 15.23 -7.29
N GLU A 506 15.65 15.69 -6.05
CA GLU A 506 15.60 17.12 -5.72
C GLU A 506 16.97 17.64 -5.29
N ASN A 507 17.22 18.91 -5.60
CA ASN A 507 18.35 19.66 -5.09
C ASN A 507 17.94 20.38 -3.80
N VAL A 508 18.43 19.92 -2.66
CA VAL A 508 18.03 20.44 -1.34
C VAL A 508 19.21 20.98 -0.54
N ASP A 509 18.94 21.84 0.43
CA ASP A 509 19.96 22.37 1.35
C ASP A 509 20.17 21.49 2.58
N GLN A 510 19.14 20.77 3.00
CA GLN A 510 19.14 19.87 4.15
C GLN A 510 18.33 18.62 3.82
N LEU A 511 18.83 17.45 4.21
CA LEU A 511 18.18 16.17 3.96
C LEU A 511 18.31 15.26 5.18
N LEU A 512 17.18 14.85 5.77
CA LEU A 512 17.11 13.72 6.69
C LEU A 512 16.56 12.51 5.91
N ALA A 513 17.41 11.53 5.62
CA ALA A 513 17.02 10.28 4.98
C ALA A 513 16.97 9.18 6.05
N THR A 514 15.77 8.72 6.40
CA THR A 514 15.51 7.65 7.36
C THR A 514 14.18 6.98 7.07
N SER A 515 14.08 5.68 7.34
CA SER A 515 12.82 4.94 7.27
C SER A 515 11.83 5.45 8.31
N ASP A 516 10.54 5.44 7.97
CA ASP A 516 9.53 5.26 9.01
C ASP A 516 9.43 3.77 9.36
N PHE A 517 9.27 3.45 10.64
CA PHE A 517 9.20 2.07 11.12
C PHE A 517 8.16 1.94 12.23
N ASN A 518 7.56 0.75 12.36
CA ASN A 518 6.70 0.40 13.47
C ASN A 518 7.23 -0.89 14.10
N VAL A 519 7.52 -0.86 15.39
CA VAL A 519 8.03 -2.02 16.12
C VAL A 519 7.31 -2.18 17.46
N ASP A 520 6.82 -3.40 17.70
CA ASP A 520 6.37 -3.83 19.02
C ASP A 520 7.44 -4.75 19.63
N PHE A 521 7.97 -4.35 20.78
CA PHE A 521 8.98 -5.12 21.52
C PHE A 521 8.36 -6.22 22.40
N GLY A 522 7.04 -6.34 22.41
CA GLY A 522 6.33 -7.34 23.21
C GLY A 522 6.45 -7.06 24.71
N VAL A 523 6.48 -8.12 25.52
CA VAL A 523 6.54 -8.03 26.98
C VAL A 523 7.99 -8.15 27.48
N VAL A 524 8.46 -7.14 28.22
CA VAL A 524 9.79 -7.10 28.85
C VAL A 524 9.67 -6.66 30.31
N GLU A 525 9.99 -7.57 31.22
CA GLU A 525 9.92 -7.30 32.67
C GLU A 525 10.99 -6.29 33.14
N VAL A 526 10.66 -5.46 34.12
CA VAL A 526 11.60 -4.54 34.76
C VAL A 526 12.65 -5.33 35.58
N PRO A 527 13.95 -5.00 35.54
CA PRO A 527 14.60 -3.89 34.82
C PRO A 527 15.27 -4.34 33.50
N ASN A 528 14.79 -5.42 32.89
CA ASN A 528 15.39 -5.99 31.69
C ASN A 528 15.18 -5.08 30.46
N ALA A 529 15.94 -5.35 29.41
CA ALA A 529 15.80 -4.68 28.12
C ALA A 529 15.49 -5.70 27.02
N SER A 530 14.74 -5.29 26.01
CA SER A 530 14.45 -6.09 24.83
C SER A 530 15.69 -6.35 23.99
N ALA A 531 15.60 -7.30 23.05
CA ALA A 531 16.48 -7.30 21.88
C ALA A 531 16.30 -5.98 21.09
N PRO A 532 17.37 -5.42 20.51
CA PRO A 532 17.28 -4.18 19.76
C PRO A 532 16.63 -4.36 18.39
N HIS A 533 15.83 -3.37 18.00
CA HIS A 533 15.46 -3.12 16.62
C HIS A 533 16.50 -2.20 15.97
N THR A 534 16.77 -2.40 14.69
CA THR A 534 17.79 -1.66 13.96
C THR A 534 17.17 -0.86 12.82
N PHE A 535 17.57 0.40 12.69
CA PHE A 535 17.19 1.25 11.55
C PHE A 535 18.40 2.07 11.09
N ASN A 536 18.31 2.63 9.88
CA ASN A 536 19.36 3.49 9.34
C ASN A 536 18.87 4.95 9.22
N PHE A 537 19.80 5.89 9.37
CA PHE A 537 19.56 7.28 9.01
C PHE A 537 20.82 7.97 8.47
N SER A 538 20.62 9.01 7.67
CA SER A 538 21.63 10.02 7.39
C SER A 538 20.99 11.41 7.41
N ALA A 539 21.75 12.41 7.83
CA ALA A 539 21.36 13.80 7.87
C ALA A 539 22.47 14.68 7.26
N ALA A 540 22.24 15.20 6.05
CA ALA A 540 23.19 16.03 5.32
C ALA A 540 22.72 17.49 5.28
N GLY A 541 23.67 18.44 5.25
CA GLY A 541 23.39 19.88 5.15
C GLY A 541 23.07 20.59 6.46
N PHE A 542 23.00 19.86 7.58
CA PHE A 542 22.75 20.45 8.89
C PHE A 542 24.04 21.05 9.47
N PRO A 543 24.05 22.36 9.83
CA PRO A 543 25.25 23.02 10.34
C PRO A 543 25.58 22.61 11.78
N GLN A 544 24.57 22.27 12.56
CA GLN A 544 24.73 21.64 13.87
C GLN A 544 24.72 20.11 13.68
N GLY A 545 25.32 19.37 14.61
CA GLY A 545 25.17 17.91 14.63
C GLY A 545 23.70 17.47 14.73
N MET A 546 23.43 16.19 14.50
CA MET A 546 22.09 15.61 14.61
C MET A 546 21.97 14.85 15.93
N ALA A 547 20.99 15.23 16.76
CA ALA A 547 20.67 14.53 18.00
C ALA A 547 19.39 13.70 17.84
N LEU A 548 19.43 12.44 18.26
CA LEU A 548 18.29 11.52 18.30
C LEU A 548 17.91 11.32 19.77
N SER A 549 16.64 11.40 20.11
CA SER A 549 16.14 11.12 21.46
C SER A 549 14.87 10.29 21.46
N VAL A 550 14.69 9.50 22.51
CA VAL A 550 13.50 8.66 22.74
C VAL A 550 12.91 8.95 24.13
N GLY A 551 11.69 8.44 24.36
CA GLY A 551 11.04 8.49 25.68
C GLY A 551 11.76 7.63 26.74
N THR A 552 11.34 7.74 28.00
CA THR A 552 12.01 7.13 29.16
C THR A 552 12.06 5.60 29.13
N ASP A 553 11.11 4.94 28.48
CA ASP A 553 11.06 3.47 28.42
C ASP A 553 11.87 2.88 27.24
N PHE A 554 12.63 3.70 26.52
CA PHE A 554 13.41 3.28 25.36
C PHE A 554 14.85 3.79 25.47
N GLU A 555 15.79 3.05 24.88
CA GLU A 555 17.19 3.47 24.77
C GLU A 555 17.69 3.28 23.35
N LEU A 556 18.61 4.16 22.95
CA LEU A 556 19.30 4.16 21.66
C LEU A 556 20.78 3.78 21.84
N SER A 557 21.37 3.15 20.82
CA SER A 557 22.80 2.87 20.74
C SER A 557 23.36 3.08 19.33
N LYS A 558 24.63 3.50 19.26
CA LYS A 558 25.41 3.53 18.00
C LYS A 558 26.05 2.18 17.68
N ASN A 559 26.21 1.29 18.66
CA ASN A 559 27.11 0.13 18.56
C ASN A 559 26.56 -1.15 19.20
N ASP A 560 25.28 -1.16 19.57
CA ASP A 560 24.63 -2.28 20.28
C ASP A 560 25.34 -2.69 21.59
N GLN A 561 26.05 -1.76 22.23
CA GLN A 561 26.77 -2.04 23.48
C GLN A 561 26.49 -0.96 24.53
N THR A 562 26.61 0.31 24.14
CA THR A 562 26.36 1.45 25.03
C THR A 562 25.04 2.09 24.67
N TYR A 563 24.10 2.09 25.60
CA TYR A 563 22.74 2.56 25.41
C TYR A 563 22.47 3.84 26.22
N ALA A 564 21.70 4.76 25.65
CA ALA A 564 21.31 6.03 26.27
C ALA A 564 19.95 6.52 25.74
N SER A 565 19.27 7.40 26.46
CA SER A 565 18.00 8.02 25.99
C SER A 565 18.19 9.01 24.83
N SER A 566 19.42 9.42 24.56
CA SER A 566 19.76 10.25 23.41
C SER A 566 21.15 9.93 22.83
N LEU A 567 21.29 10.13 21.53
CA LEU A 567 22.54 10.04 20.78
C LEU A 567 22.81 11.37 20.09
N VAL A 568 24.09 11.75 19.97
CA VAL A 568 24.51 12.92 19.20
C VAL A 568 25.51 12.49 18.13
N TYR A 569 25.29 12.92 16.90
CA TYR A 569 26.18 12.75 15.76
C TYR A 569 26.67 14.12 15.32
N THR A 570 27.98 14.26 15.09
CA THR A 570 28.52 15.45 14.44
C THR A 570 27.96 15.59 13.02
N ALA A 571 28.01 16.78 12.42
CA ALA A 571 27.52 16.99 11.05
C ALA A 571 28.20 16.06 10.03
N ALA A 572 29.49 15.77 10.20
CA ALA A 572 30.23 14.84 9.36
C ALA A 572 29.75 13.39 9.54
N GLU A 573 29.61 12.93 10.78
CA GLU A 573 29.11 11.57 11.08
C GLU A 573 27.68 11.39 10.57
N ALA A 574 26.81 12.37 10.79
CA ALA A 574 25.41 12.28 10.39
C ALA A 574 25.25 12.29 8.86
N SER A 575 26.16 12.91 8.10
CA SER A 575 26.06 13.03 6.64
C SER A 575 26.19 11.72 5.86
N VAL A 576 26.69 10.66 6.50
CA VAL A 576 26.76 9.31 5.93
C VAL A 576 25.65 8.42 6.52
N SER A 577 25.37 7.28 5.89
CA SER A 577 24.40 6.32 6.42
C SER A 577 24.91 5.71 7.74
N ASN A 578 24.15 5.88 8.81
CA ASN A 578 24.42 5.36 10.15
C ASN A 578 23.39 4.30 10.52
N THR A 579 23.85 3.19 11.08
CA THR A 579 22.99 2.19 11.73
C THR A 579 22.78 2.55 13.19
N VAL A 580 21.53 2.51 13.65
CA VAL A 580 21.11 2.84 15.02
C VAL A 580 20.30 1.69 15.58
N TYR A 581 20.56 1.38 16.83
CA TYR A 581 19.85 0.35 17.58
C TYR A 581 18.92 1.03 18.57
N VAL A 582 17.67 0.58 18.62
CA VAL A 582 16.69 1.02 19.61
C VAL A 582 16.12 -0.19 20.32
N ARG A 583 16.00 -0.12 21.65
CA ARG A 583 15.42 -1.20 22.45
C ARG A 583 14.44 -0.64 23.48
N PHE A 584 13.49 -1.48 23.87
CA PHE A 584 12.59 -1.19 24.97
C PHE A 584 13.28 -1.55 26.30
N LYS A 585 13.29 -0.61 27.24
CA LYS A 585 13.83 -0.79 28.59
C LYS A 585 12.94 0.00 29.57
N PRO A 586 11.88 -0.62 30.08
CA PRO A 586 10.92 0.04 30.95
C PRO A 586 11.52 0.36 32.32
N GLU A 587 11.20 1.55 32.86
CA GLU A 587 11.61 1.95 34.22
C GLU A 587 10.61 1.51 35.31
N SER A 588 9.39 1.15 34.91
CA SER A 588 8.30 0.71 35.81
C SER A 588 7.35 -0.26 35.10
N ILE A 589 6.57 -1.00 35.88
CA ILE A 589 5.56 -1.94 35.37
C ILE A 589 4.40 -1.14 34.77
N LYS A 590 4.12 -1.38 33.48
CA LYS A 590 3.11 -0.70 32.67
C LYS A 590 2.49 -1.73 31.71
N LEU A 591 1.18 -1.65 31.54
CA LEU A 591 0.47 -2.45 30.55
C LEU A 591 0.97 -2.15 29.14
N LYS A 592 1.17 -0.88 28.81
CA LYS A 592 1.65 -0.41 27.51
C LYS A 592 2.51 0.83 27.67
N SER A 593 3.62 0.83 26.94
CA SER A 593 4.48 1.98 26.70
C SER A 593 4.49 2.24 25.20
N SER A 594 4.54 3.51 24.83
CA SER A 594 4.61 3.93 23.43
C SER A 594 5.61 5.07 23.28
N GLY A 595 6.32 5.11 22.16
CA GLY A 595 7.35 6.11 21.90
C GLY A 595 7.66 6.27 20.42
N SER A 596 8.46 7.28 20.11
CA SER A 596 8.96 7.62 18.78
C SER A 596 10.38 8.19 18.90
N ILE A 597 11.10 8.30 17.77
CA ILE A 597 12.42 8.92 17.74
C ILE A 597 12.28 10.37 17.30
N THR A 598 12.80 11.28 18.11
CA THR A 598 12.88 12.71 17.78
C THR A 598 14.29 13.06 17.31
N TYR A 599 14.38 13.61 16.11
CA TYR A 599 15.60 14.11 15.47
C TYR A 599 15.66 15.62 15.64
N THR A 600 16.77 16.16 16.13
CA THR A 600 16.96 17.61 16.33
C THR A 600 18.32 18.10 15.86
N SER A 601 18.33 19.29 15.24
CA SER A 601 19.57 19.98 14.85
C SER A 601 19.33 21.49 14.74
N GLY A 602 19.78 22.26 15.74
CA GLY A 602 19.39 23.68 15.86
C GLY A 602 17.88 23.83 15.98
N ASP A 603 17.26 24.56 15.05
CA ASP A 603 15.80 24.76 15.01
C ASP A 603 15.05 23.63 14.27
N PHE A 604 15.76 22.70 13.62
CA PHE A 604 15.14 21.56 12.95
C PHE A 604 14.67 20.53 13.97
N THR A 605 13.44 20.05 13.82
CA THR A 605 12.88 18.92 14.59
C THR A 605 12.03 18.03 13.68
N ALA A 606 12.23 16.71 13.75
CA ALA A 606 11.39 15.72 13.09
C ALA A 606 11.14 14.53 14.01
N VAL A 607 9.93 13.98 14.00
CA VAL A 607 9.56 12.77 14.75
C VAL A 607 9.30 11.64 13.77
N LYS A 608 9.95 10.49 13.95
CA LYS A 608 9.84 9.31 13.08
C LYS A 608 9.75 8.04 13.91
N GLY A 609 9.14 7.02 13.33
CA GLY A 609 8.99 5.71 13.93
C GLY A 609 7.93 5.67 15.03
N THR A 610 7.29 4.52 15.17
CA THR A 610 6.44 4.19 16.31
C THR A 610 6.99 2.95 17.00
N MET A 611 7.07 2.99 18.32
CA MET A 611 7.57 1.91 19.14
C MET A 611 6.57 1.61 20.24
N THR A 612 6.27 0.34 20.47
CA THR A 612 5.44 -0.11 21.60
C THR A 612 6.12 -1.22 22.37
N GLY A 613 5.72 -1.40 23.62
CA GLY A 613 6.14 -2.51 24.47
C GLY A 613 5.31 -2.55 25.75
N SER A 614 5.34 -3.67 26.46
CA SER A 614 4.68 -3.86 27.75
C SER A 614 5.70 -4.32 28.77
N SER A 615 5.56 -3.90 30.02
CA SER A 615 6.39 -4.39 31.13
C SER A 615 5.60 -5.14 32.19
N LEU A 616 4.32 -5.42 31.91
CA LEU A 616 3.43 -6.21 32.74
C LEU A 616 3.43 -7.68 32.28
N PRO A 617 4.13 -8.58 33.00
CA PRO A 617 4.25 -9.97 32.58
C PRO A 617 2.92 -10.71 32.65
N LYS A 618 2.68 -11.58 31.66
CA LYS A 618 1.49 -12.45 31.62
C LYS A 618 1.39 -13.38 32.82
N SER A 619 2.53 -13.84 33.34
CA SER A 619 2.62 -14.64 34.57
C SER A 619 2.08 -13.94 35.83
N SER A 620 1.89 -12.62 35.78
CA SER A 620 1.34 -11.82 36.88
C SER A 620 -0.11 -11.40 36.69
N THR A 621 -0.75 -11.83 35.60
CA THR A 621 -2.14 -11.54 35.27
C THR A 621 -2.91 -12.83 35.00
N LEU A 622 -4.24 -12.77 35.09
CA LEU A 622 -5.09 -13.77 34.47
C LEU A 622 -5.47 -13.24 33.09
N ASP A 623 -5.01 -13.91 32.04
CA ASP A 623 -5.28 -13.54 30.65
C ASP A 623 -6.37 -14.45 30.07
N ILE A 624 -7.49 -13.86 29.64
CA ILE A 624 -8.65 -14.59 29.11
C ILE A 624 -8.88 -14.20 27.65
N VAL A 625 -9.05 -15.20 26.78
CA VAL A 625 -9.27 -15.04 25.34
C VAL A 625 -10.59 -15.64 24.90
N SER A 626 -11.28 -14.98 23.97
CA SER A 626 -12.35 -15.56 23.15
C SER A 626 -11.87 -15.74 21.71
N TRP A 627 -12.14 -16.91 21.12
CA TRP A 627 -11.75 -17.17 19.74
C TRP A 627 -12.69 -18.16 19.02
N ASN A 628 -13.45 -17.67 18.04
CA ASN A 628 -14.08 -18.54 17.05
C ASN A 628 -13.00 -19.06 16.11
N LEU A 629 -12.89 -20.39 15.99
CA LEU A 629 -11.80 -21.04 15.27
C LEU A 629 -12.20 -21.48 13.85
N GLU A 630 -13.37 -21.04 13.36
CA GLU A 630 -13.92 -21.33 12.02
C GLU A 630 -13.90 -22.83 11.68
N TRP A 631 -14.92 -23.55 12.15
CA TRP A 631 -15.13 -24.97 11.85
C TRP A 631 -13.89 -25.86 12.08
N PHE A 632 -13.17 -25.64 13.18
CA PHE A 632 -11.85 -26.24 13.40
C PHE A 632 -11.84 -27.77 13.22
N GLY A 633 -11.00 -28.21 12.28
CA GLY A 633 -10.80 -29.62 11.94
C GLY A 633 -11.96 -30.28 11.18
N ALA A 634 -12.91 -29.50 10.67
CA ALA A 634 -13.89 -29.98 9.71
C ALA A 634 -13.23 -30.21 8.34
N ASP A 635 -13.57 -31.32 7.71
CA ASP A 635 -13.47 -31.49 6.25
C ASP A 635 -14.83 -31.06 5.64
N LYS A 636 -14.97 -31.22 4.33
CA LYS A 636 -16.19 -30.94 3.58
C LYS A 636 -17.42 -31.61 4.17
N ASP A 637 -18.54 -30.91 4.10
CA ASP A 637 -19.85 -31.45 4.48
C ASP A 637 -20.27 -32.63 3.57
N ASP A 638 -21.34 -33.33 3.93
CA ASP A 638 -21.88 -34.46 3.14
C ASP A 638 -22.24 -34.10 1.69
N ARG A 639 -22.29 -32.81 1.35
CA ARG A 639 -22.58 -32.28 0.00
C ARG A 639 -21.31 -31.83 -0.73
N GLY A 640 -20.14 -32.04 -0.14
CA GLY A 640 -18.83 -31.67 -0.68
C GLY A 640 -18.50 -30.18 -0.57
N SER A 641 -19.24 -29.42 0.25
CA SER A 641 -18.97 -28.00 0.46
C SER A 641 -17.95 -27.81 1.58
N GLU A 642 -16.96 -26.97 1.33
CA GLU A 642 -16.02 -26.56 2.37
C GLU A 642 -16.73 -25.75 3.46
N LEU A 643 -16.35 -25.99 4.72
CA LEU A 643 -16.96 -25.32 5.88
C LEU A 643 -16.02 -24.28 6.51
N GLY A 644 -14.71 -24.50 6.47
CA GLY A 644 -13.69 -23.58 7.00
C GLY A 644 -12.50 -23.44 6.05
N PRO A 645 -11.27 -23.22 6.56
CA PRO A 645 -10.06 -23.24 5.74
C PRO A 645 -9.85 -24.58 5.02
N ASP A 646 -9.62 -24.55 3.69
CA ASP A 646 -9.45 -25.74 2.82
C ASP A 646 -8.29 -26.70 3.19
N ASN A 647 -7.46 -26.38 4.20
CA ASN A 647 -6.32 -27.18 4.62
C ASN A 647 -6.29 -27.30 6.16
N GLU A 648 -6.80 -28.41 6.66
CA GLU A 648 -7.00 -28.67 8.09
C GLU A 648 -5.67 -28.86 8.83
N GLU A 649 -4.65 -29.41 8.18
CA GLU A 649 -3.30 -29.57 8.76
C GLU A 649 -2.64 -28.21 8.97
N LEU A 650 -2.79 -27.29 8.00
CA LEU A 650 -2.33 -25.91 8.13
C LEU A 650 -3.13 -25.15 9.18
N GLN A 651 -4.45 -25.31 9.22
CA GLN A 651 -5.31 -24.71 10.25
C GLN A 651 -4.88 -25.17 11.65
N PHE A 652 -4.62 -26.47 11.82
CA PHE A 652 -4.11 -27.05 13.08
C PHE A 652 -2.77 -26.44 13.48
N ALA A 653 -1.79 -26.41 12.57
CA ALA A 653 -0.47 -25.85 12.83
C ALA A 653 -0.53 -24.35 13.19
N ASN A 654 -1.39 -23.60 12.51
CA ASN A 654 -1.61 -22.19 12.78
C ASN A 654 -2.33 -21.96 14.11
N ALA A 655 -3.34 -22.78 14.45
CA ALA A 655 -4.01 -22.72 15.73
C ALA A 655 -3.06 -22.98 16.90
N LYS A 656 -2.16 -23.97 16.76
CA LYS A 656 -1.09 -24.23 17.71
C LYS A 656 -0.16 -23.03 17.86
N LYS A 657 0.31 -22.46 16.75
CA LYS A 657 1.20 -21.27 16.74
C LYS A 657 0.52 -20.07 17.39
N ALA A 658 -0.76 -19.85 17.12
CA ALA A 658 -1.56 -18.78 17.71
C ALA A 658 -1.66 -18.97 19.23
N LEU A 659 -2.01 -20.16 19.72
CA LEU A 659 -2.11 -20.42 21.16
C LEU A 659 -0.77 -20.27 21.90
N GLN A 660 0.34 -20.67 21.28
CA GLN A 660 1.68 -20.44 21.83
C GLN A 660 2.04 -18.95 21.90
N THR A 661 1.53 -18.15 20.96
CA THR A 661 1.76 -16.69 20.91
C THR A 661 0.88 -15.95 21.91
N LEU A 662 -0.39 -16.34 21.98
CA LEU A 662 -1.37 -15.79 22.91
C LEU A 662 -1.00 -16.11 24.36
N ASP A 663 -0.50 -17.32 24.63
CA ASP A 663 -0.08 -17.77 25.96
C ASP A 663 -1.09 -17.44 27.08
N ALA A 664 -2.38 -17.53 26.76
CA ALA A 664 -3.46 -17.15 27.65
C ALA A 664 -3.72 -18.21 28.73
N ASP A 665 -4.26 -17.82 29.86
CA ASP A 665 -4.57 -18.76 30.94
C ASP A 665 -5.89 -19.49 30.70
N ILE A 666 -6.84 -18.83 30.03
CA ILE A 666 -8.15 -19.36 29.65
C ILE A 666 -8.45 -18.95 28.21
N VAL A 667 -8.84 -19.92 27.37
CA VAL A 667 -9.30 -19.68 26.00
C VAL A 667 -10.67 -20.31 25.80
N ALA A 668 -11.67 -19.48 25.49
CA ALA A 668 -13.02 -19.91 25.14
C ALA A 668 -13.14 -20.01 23.62
N PHE A 669 -13.26 -21.25 23.11
CA PHE A 669 -13.38 -21.50 21.68
C PHE A 669 -14.82 -21.67 21.23
N GLN A 670 -15.10 -21.19 20.02
CA GLN A 670 -16.31 -21.47 19.27
C GLN A 670 -15.97 -22.24 17.98
N GLU A 671 -16.98 -22.90 17.41
CA GLU A 671 -16.89 -23.62 16.13
C GLU A 671 -15.87 -24.77 16.08
N ILE A 672 -15.72 -25.50 17.18
CA ILE A 672 -14.94 -26.75 17.14
C ILE A 672 -15.79 -27.84 16.50
N ALA A 673 -15.34 -28.33 15.33
CA ALA A 673 -16.05 -29.33 14.55
C ALA A 673 -15.54 -30.76 14.79
N ASN A 674 -14.29 -30.91 15.19
CA ASN A 674 -13.63 -32.20 15.34
C ASN A 674 -13.00 -32.34 16.75
N ASP A 675 -13.56 -33.27 17.54
CA ASP A 675 -13.13 -33.48 18.93
C ASP A 675 -11.72 -34.09 18.99
N GLU A 676 -11.39 -34.99 18.07
CA GLU A 676 -10.08 -35.62 17.97
C GLU A 676 -8.99 -34.61 17.59
N ALA A 677 -9.29 -33.67 16.69
CA ALA A 677 -8.37 -32.59 16.31
C ALA A 677 -8.09 -31.67 17.51
N MET A 678 -9.13 -31.24 18.24
CA MET A 678 -8.96 -30.42 19.44
C MET A 678 -8.21 -31.17 20.54
N ALA A 679 -8.51 -32.46 20.78
CA ALA A 679 -7.77 -33.27 21.74
C ALA A 679 -6.28 -33.42 21.35
N SER A 680 -5.99 -33.57 20.05
CA SER A 680 -4.62 -33.65 19.54
C SER A 680 -3.88 -32.31 19.70
N LEU A 681 -4.54 -31.19 19.44
CA LEU A 681 -3.98 -29.85 19.64
C LEU A 681 -3.58 -29.63 21.10
N MET A 682 -4.48 -29.99 22.04
CA MET A 682 -4.22 -29.87 23.47
C MET A 682 -3.13 -30.85 23.94
N ALA A 683 -3.01 -32.04 23.34
CA ALA A 683 -1.91 -32.96 23.62
C ALA A 683 -0.54 -32.40 23.19
N GLU A 684 -0.49 -31.60 22.12
CA GLU A 684 0.72 -30.89 21.67
C GLU A 684 1.02 -29.61 22.48
N LEU A 685 0.08 -29.19 23.34
CA LEU A 685 0.19 -28.05 24.24
C LEU A 685 0.00 -28.50 25.69
N PRO A 686 0.96 -29.28 26.27
CA PRO A 686 0.75 -30.03 27.51
C PRO A 686 0.52 -29.16 28.76
N ALA A 687 0.72 -27.84 28.68
CA ALA A 687 0.33 -26.90 29.75
C ALA A 687 -1.19 -26.78 29.90
N TYR A 688 -1.92 -26.99 28.80
CA TYR A 688 -3.37 -26.86 28.77
C TYR A 688 -4.07 -28.18 29.10
N ASP A 689 -5.29 -28.02 29.57
CA ASP A 689 -6.35 -29.01 29.62
C ASP A 689 -7.64 -28.32 29.15
N PHE A 690 -8.72 -29.06 28.92
CA PHE A 690 -9.93 -28.47 28.37
C PHE A 690 -11.21 -29.13 28.88
N VAL A 691 -12.29 -28.34 28.82
CA VAL A 691 -13.66 -28.83 28.96
C VAL A 691 -14.46 -28.49 27.70
N ARG A 692 -15.51 -29.28 27.43
CA ARG A 692 -16.33 -29.14 26.21
C ARG A 692 -17.81 -29.23 26.50
N SER A 693 -18.61 -28.55 25.67
CA SER A 693 -20.05 -28.74 25.64
C SER A 693 -20.42 -30.03 24.90
N ASP A 694 -21.32 -30.83 25.50
CA ASP A 694 -21.90 -32.00 24.84
C ASP A 694 -23.09 -31.65 23.92
N VAL A 695 -23.58 -30.41 23.98
CA VAL A 695 -24.64 -29.93 23.07
C VAL A 695 -24.11 -28.95 22.05
N HIS A 696 -24.72 -29.01 20.88
CA HIS A 696 -24.47 -28.15 19.73
C HIS A 696 -25.76 -28.07 18.90
N SER A 697 -25.76 -27.26 17.84
CA SER A 697 -26.91 -27.12 16.95
C SER A 697 -27.40 -28.48 16.45
N TYR A 698 -28.65 -28.82 16.74
CA TYR A 698 -29.31 -30.09 16.40
C TYR A 698 -28.71 -31.36 17.04
N SER A 699 -27.92 -31.26 18.11
CA SER A 699 -27.39 -32.44 18.81
C SER A 699 -28.46 -33.37 19.41
N TRP A 700 -29.71 -32.91 19.48
CA TRP A 700 -30.90 -33.66 19.90
C TRP A 700 -31.57 -34.44 18.74
N ASP A 701 -31.19 -34.18 17.48
CA ASP A 701 -31.74 -34.80 16.28
C ASP A 701 -30.64 -35.49 15.47
N PRO A 702 -30.29 -36.75 15.79
CA PRO A 702 -29.23 -37.48 15.11
C PRO A 702 -29.53 -37.76 13.63
N SER A 703 -30.77 -37.55 13.17
CA SER A 703 -31.13 -37.79 11.76
C SER A 703 -30.58 -36.74 10.78
N ARG A 704 -30.12 -35.59 11.29
CA ARG A 704 -29.67 -34.47 10.46
C ARG A 704 -28.22 -34.55 9.97
N ASN A 705 -27.40 -35.43 10.55
CA ASN A 705 -25.98 -35.64 10.21
C ASN A 705 -25.22 -34.33 9.89
N LEU A 706 -25.25 -33.37 10.81
CA LEU A 706 -24.56 -32.08 10.63
C LEU A 706 -23.19 -32.13 11.28
N VAL A 707 -22.21 -31.51 10.63
CA VAL A 707 -20.92 -31.21 11.25
C VAL A 707 -21.16 -30.31 12.47
N PRO A 708 -20.67 -30.67 13.66
CA PRO A 708 -21.00 -29.93 14.87
C PRO A 708 -20.22 -28.61 14.96
N GLN A 709 -20.74 -27.65 15.72
CA GLN A 709 -20.01 -26.44 16.12
C GLN A 709 -20.05 -26.34 17.63
N LYS A 710 -19.08 -26.98 18.29
CA LYS A 710 -19.05 -27.12 19.75
C LYS A 710 -18.31 -25.97 20.42
N LEU A 711 -18.68 -25.73 21.68
CA LEU A 711 -18.01 -24.79 22.57
C LEU A 711 -16.99 -25.52 23.43
N TYR A 712 -15.79 -24.96 23.56
CA TYR A 712 -14.71 -25.46 24.39
C TYR A 712 -14.17 -24.36 25.30
N VAL A 713 -13.65 -24.73 26.46
CA VAL A 713 -12.83 -23.85 27.29
C VAL A 713 -11.53 -24.60 27.59
N ALA A 714 -10.43 -24.12 27.02
CA ALA A 714 -9.09 -24.58 27.37
C ALA A 714 -8.52 -23.70 28.49
N TYR A 715 -7.70 -24.29 29.36
CA TYR A 715 -7.11 -23.59 30.49
C TYR A 715 -5.74 -24.15 30.86
N LYS A 716 -4.83 -23.29 31.34
CA LYS A 716 -3.52 -23.70 31.87
C LYS A 716 -3.67 -24.37 33.24
N LYS A 717 -3.15 -25.59 33.40
CA LYS A 717 -3.34 -26.42 34.61
C LYS A 717 -2.64 -25.91 35.86
N ASP A 718 -1.57 -25.14 35.70
CA ASP A 718 -0.79 -24.54 36.77
C ASP A 718 -1.41 -23.25 37.32
N VAL A 719 -2.20 -22.55 36.51
CA VAL A 719 -2.92 -21.32 36.89
C VAL A 719 -4.37 -21.61 37.30
N VAL A 720 -5.04 -22.53 36.60
CA VAL A 720 -6.49 -22.73 36.69
C VAL A 720 -6.84 -24.16 37.07
N LYS A 721 -7.78 -24.29 38.01
CA LYS A 721 -8.42 -25.55 38.38
C LYS A 721 -9.92 -25.51 38.11
N VAL A 722 -10.41 -26.43 37.30
CA VAL A 722 -11.85 -26.62 37.08
C VAL A 722 -12.49 -27.25 38.31
N LYS A 723 -13.55 -26.62 38.83
CA LYS A 723 -14.38 -27.15 39.92
C LYS A 723 -15.59 -27.90 39.37
N SER A 724 -16.29 -27.30 38.41
CA SER A 724 -17.48 -27.87 37.79
C SER A 724 -17.71 -27.30 36.39
N GLN A 725 -18.51 -28.00 35.59
CA GLN A 725 -19.01 -27.50 34.31
C GLN A 725 -20.52 -27.76 34.18
N LYS A 726 -21.22 -26.89 33.46
CA LYS A 726 -22.67 -26.97 33.26
C LYS A 726 -23.06 -26.35 31.92
N VAL A 727 -23.84 -27.08 31.13
CA VAL A 727 -24.57 -26.49 29.99
C VAL A 727 -25.79 -25.75 30.54
N LEU A 728 -25.80 -24.42 30.45
CA LEU A 728 -26.91 -23.60 30.93
C LEU A 728 -28.15 -23.83 30.08
N LEU A 729 -29.34 -23.67 30.69
CA LEU A 729 -30.64 -23.78 30.02
C LEU A 729 -30.96 -25.17 29.43
N HIS A 730 -30.08 -26.17 29.60
CA HIS A 730 -30.24 -27.51 29.04
C HIS A 730 -31.56 -28.17 29.45
N LYS A 731 -31.91 -28.13 30.75
CA LYS A 731 -33.17 -28.70 31.24
C LYS A 731 -34.40 -28.02 30.60
N LEU A 732 -34.38 -26.68 30.52
CA LEU A 732 -35.45 -25.92 29.88
C LEU A 732 -35.61 -26.33 28.41
N TYR A 733 -34.50 -26.43 27.67
CA TYR A 733 -34.54 -26.80 26.26
C TYR A 733 -35.02 -28.24 26.05
N GLN A 734 -34.61 -29.19 26.90
CA GLN A 734 -35.14 -30.57 26.87
C GLN A 734 -36.65 -30.61 27.13
N ASP A 735 -37.16 -29.79 28.05
CA ASP A 735 -38.59 -29.69 28.31
C ASP A 735 -39.35 -29.07 27.13
N VAL A 736 -38.76 -28.10 26.44
CA VAL A 736 -39.30 -27.52 25.20
C VAL A 736 -39.35 -28.58 24.09
N LEU A 737 -38.28 -29.36 23.90
CA LEU A 737 -38.23 -30.46 22.93
C LEU A 737 -39.25 -31.56 23.25
N ALA A 738 -39.47 -31.85 24.53
CA ALA A 738 -40.47 -32.82 25.00
C ALA A 738 -41.91 -32.27 24.99
N GLY A 739 -42.11 -30.99 24.70
CA GLY A 739 -43.41 -30.33 24.74
C GLY A 739 -43.99 -30.15 26.15
N THR A 740 -43.17 -30.25 27.19
CA THR A 740 -43.55 -30.09 28.60
C THR A 740 -43.31 -28.67 29.14
N ALA A 741 -42.55 -27.85 28.42
CA ALA A 741 -42.42 -26.41 28.63
C ALA A 741 -42.65 -25.65 27.31
N THR A 742 -43.03 -24.38 27.41
CA THR A 742 -43.15 -23.47 26.27
C THR A 742 -42.31 -22.22 26.51
N LEU A 743 -41.77 -21.65 25.44
CA LEU A 743 -41.14 -20.34 25.39
C LEU A 743 -42.19 -19.33 24.88
N PRO A 744 -42.82 -18.53 25.75
CA PRO A 744 -43.84 -17.57 25.34
C PRO A 744 -43.26 -16.60 24.31
N ASP A 745 -44.00 -16.35 23.23
CA ASP A 745 -43.65 -15.35 22.20
C ASP A 745 -42.28 -15.54 21.52
N TYR A 746 -41.72 -16.76 21.54
CA TYR A 746 -40.49 -17.05 20.81
C TYR A 746 -40.68 -16.79 19.30
N PRO A 747 -39.81 -16.02 18.63
CA PRO A 747 -40.08 -15.47 17.29
C PRO A 747 -39.89 -16.47 16.13
N ALA A 748 -39.79 -17.76 16.43
CA ALA A 748 -39.64 -18.85 15.47
C ALA A 748 -40.12 -20.18 16.07
N ALA A 749 -39.83 -21.30 15.41
CA ALA A 749 -40.03 -22.62 16.02
C ALA A 749 -39.19 -22.72 17.32
N GLN A 750 -39.80 -23.14 18.43
CA GLN A 750 -39.11 -23.22 19.73
C GLN A 750 -37.94 -24.21 19.74
N THR A 751 -37.95 -25.20 18.82
CA THR A 751 -36.81 -26.08 18.57
C THR A 751 -35.57 -25.33 18.07
N SER A 752 -35.71 -24.08 17.61
CA SER A 752 -34.63 -23.20 17.19
C SER A 752 -34.07 -22.32 18.32
N PHE A 753 -34.53 -22.47 19.56
CA PHE A 753 -33.98 -21.81 20.75
C PHE A 753 -32.46 -22.01 20.85
N TRP A 754 -31.72 -20.94 21.14
CA TRP A 754 -30.26 -20.93 21.20
C TRP A 754 -29.60 -21.62 19.99
N ALA A 755 -29.78 -21.04 18.81
CA ALA A 755 -29.25 -21.57 17.56
C ALA A 755 -29.57 -23.06 17.31
N SER A 756 -30.75 -23.51 17.75
CA SER A 756 -31.21 -24.90 17.65
C SER A 756 -30.47 -25.88 18.57
N GLY A 757 -30.06 -25.43 19.77
CA GLY A 757 -29.48 -26.28 20.82
C GLY A 757 -28.00 -26.05 21.11
N ARG A 758 -27.38 -25.04 20.50
CA ARG A 758 -26.03 -24.56 20.86
C ARG A 758 -26.11 -23.67 22.10
N LEU A 759 -26.38 -24.32 23.23
CA LEU A 759 -26.62 -23.67 24.51
C LEU A 759 -25.30 -23.15 25.14
N PRO A 760 -25.36 -22.10 25.99
CA PRO A 760 -24.19 -21.58 26.71
C PRO A 760 -23.49 -22.63 27.59
N LEU A 761 -22.15 -22.68 27.53
CA LEU A 761 -21.32 -23.51 28.41
C LEU A 761 -20.78 -22.67 29.57
N MET A 762 -21.16 -23.01 30.81
CA MET A 762 -20.61 -22.42 32.02
C MET A 762 -19.57 -23.34 32.64
N VAL A 763 -18.41 -22.80 33.00
CA VAL A 763 -17.33 -23.49 33.71
C VAL A 763 -16.99 -22.71 34.97
N GLU A 764 -17.02 -23.41 36.11
CA GLU A 764 -16.60 -22.86 37.40
C GLU A 764 -15.13 -23.17 37.61
N LEU A 765 -14.33 -22.12 37.75
CA LEU A 765 -12.88 -22.15 37.80
C LEU A 765 -12.37 -21.56 39.11
N GLU A 766 -11.24 -22.07 39.57
CA GLU A 766 -10.41 -21.48 40.62
C GLU A 766 -9.08 -21.09 39.97
N ALA A 767 -8.84 -19.79 39.82
CA ALA A 767 -7.66 -19.23 39.16
C ALA A 767 -6.72 -18.63 40.19
N THR A 768 -5.41 -18.91 40.09
CA THR A 768 -4.40 -18.38 41.00
C THR A 768 -3.33 -17.62 40.25
N VAL A 769 -3.21 -16.32 40.53
CA VAL A 769 -2.24 -15.42 39.91
C VAL A 769 -1.63 -14.56 41.01
N ASN A 770 -0.31 -14.32 40.98
CA ASN A 770 0.42 -13.59 42.03
C ASN A 770 0.17 -14.13 43.46
N GLY A 771 -0.11 -15.42 43.60
CA GLY A 771 -0.44 -16.04 44.89
C GLY A 771 -1.83 -15.70 45.44
N VAL A 772 -2.65 -14.98 44.68
CA VAL A 772 -4.06 -14.70 45.00
C VAL A 772 -4.94 -15.66 44.21
N THR A 773 -5.83 -16.37 44.91
CA THR A 773 -6.78 -17.31 44.31
C THR A 773 -8.18 -16.69 44.27
N GLN A 774 -8.80 -16.68 43.08
CA GLN A 774 -10.16 -16.22 42.86
C GLN A 774 -11.02 -17.32 42.23
N GLN A 775 -12.28 -17.39 42.65
CA GLN A 775 -13.28 -18.23 41.99
C GLN A 775 -13.95 -17.42 40.88
N ILE A 776 -14.02 -17.99 39.67
CA ILE A 776 -14.54 -17.32 38.46
C ILE A 776 -15.46 -18.27 37.70
N TYR A 777 -16.55 -17.74 37.17
CA TYR A 777 -17.48 -18.45 36.29
C TYR A 777 -17.30 -17.94 34.86
N VAL A 778 -16.85 -18.82 33.97
CA VAL A 778 -16.69 -18.51 32.55
C VAL A 778 -17.90 -19.02 31.78
N VAL A 779 -18.60 -18.15 31.07
CA VAL A 779 -19.76 -18.49 30.21
C VAL A 779 -19.38 -18.29 28.75
N ASN A 780 -19.05 -19.38 28.07
CA ASN A 780 -18.75 -19.38 26.64
C ASN A 780 -20.05 -19.40 25.83
N LEU A 781 -20.13 -18.52 24.83
CA LEU A 781 -21.29 -18.32 23.96
C LEU A 781 -20.93 -18.48 22.48
N HIS A 782 -21.87 -19.01 21.71
CA HIS A 782 -21.90 -18.81 20.26
C HIS A 782 -23.35 -18.59 19.85
N THR A 783 -23.78 -17.33 19.76
CA THR A 783 -25.19 -16.98 19.56
C THR A 783 -25.62 -17.23 18.10
N ARG A 784 -26.91 -17.04 17.77
CA ARG A 784 -27.43 -17.35 16.43
C ARG A 784 -26.95 -16.30 15.41
N ALA A 785 -26.17 -16.73 14.43
CA ALA A 785 -25.71 -15.90 13.31
C ALA A 785 -26.85 -15.27 12.50
N ASN A 786 -26.53 -14.14 11.87
CA ASN A 786 -27.40 -13.41 10.96
C ASN A 786 -26.98 -13.64 9.51
N SER A 787 -27.95 -13.76 8.59
CA SER A 787 -27.69 -13.79 7.15
C SER A 787 -28.40 -12.60 6.50
N GLY A 788 -27.60 -11.63 6.03
CA GLY A 788 -28.11 -10.39 5.46
C GLY A 788 -29.01 -9.63 6.42
N THR A 789 -30.06 -9.02 5.89
CA THR A 789 -30.94 -8.09 6.61
C THR A 789 -32.12 -8.76 7.35
N ASN A 790 -32.08 -10.09 7.52
CA ASN A 790 -33.17 -10.85 8.14
C ASN A 790 -33.30 -10.54 9.64
N VAL A 791 -34.45 -10.01 10.04
CA VAL A 791 -34.72 -9.60 11.43
C VAL A 791 -35.14 -10.80 12.32
N THR A 792 -35.52 -11.94 11.76
CA THR A 792 -35.94 -13.11 12.57
C THR A 792 -34.80 -13.66 13.44
N PRO A 793 -33.60 -13.96 12.91
CA PRO A 793 -32.45 -14.36 13.73
C PRO A 793 -32.07 -13.32 14.79
N TYR A 794 -32.16 -12.04 14.46
CA TYR A 794 -31.97 -10.94 15.42
C TYR A 794 -32.96 -11.04 16.59
N ASN A 795 -34.25 -11.22 16.32
CA ASN A 795 -35.26 -11.35 17.36
C ASN A 795 -35.07 -12.63 18.20
N GLN A 796 -34.68 -13.75 17.57
CA GLN A 796 -34.37 -14.99 18.29
C GLN A 796 -33.22 -14.77 19.27
N ARG A 797 -32.13 -14.19 18.79
CA ARG A 797 -30.95 -13.88 19.60
C ARG A 797 -31.26 -12.92 20.75
N LYS A 798 -32.03 -11.86 20.49
CA LYS A 798 -32.50 -10.93 21.53
C LYS A 798 -33.28 -11.65 22.63
N TYR A 799 -34.17 -12.58 22.24
CA TYR A 799 -34.92 -13.39 23.20
C TYR A 799 -34.00 -14.34 23.98
N ASP A 800 -33.13 -15.06 23.28
CA ASP A 800 -32.18 -16.02 23.84
C ASP A 800 -31.26 -15.37 24.89
N VAL A 801 -30.69 -14.21 24.56
CA VAL A 801 -29.83 -13.41 25.44
C VAL A 801 -30.60 -12.89 26.66
N GLN A 802 -31.86 -12.47 26.50
CA GLN A 802 -32.69 -12.05 27.63
C GLN A 802 -32.96 -13.20 28.60
N VAL A 803 -33.29 -14.40 28.11
CA VAL A 803 -33.48 -15.58 28.96
C VAL A 803 -32.20 -15.94 29.71
N LEU A 804 -31.04 -15.83 29.06
CA LEU A 804 -29.75 -16.03 29.72
C LEU A 804 -29.52 -14.99 30.83
N LYS A 805 -29.76 -13.70 30.55
CA LYS A 805 -29.65 -12.63 31.54
C LYS A 805 -30.50 -12.91 32.77
N ASP A 806 -31.79 -13.18 32.57
CA ASP A 806 -32.73 -13.42 33.66
C ASP A 806 -32.32 -14.65 34.49
N SER A 807 -31.81 -15.69 33.81
CA SER A 807 -31.33 -16.91 34.47
C SER A 807 -30.06 -16.69 35.28
N LEU A 808 -29.10 -15.90 34.77
CA LEU A 808 -27.88 -15.55 35.49
C LEU A 808 -28.19 -14.66 36.70
N ALA A 809 -29.04 -13.65 36.54
CA ALA A 809 -29.46 -12.78 37.63
C ALA A 809 -30.17 -13.56 38.76
N ALA A 810 -30.98 -14.56 38.40
CA ALA A 810 -31.72 -15.36 39.38
C ALA A 810 -30.86 -16.42 40.09
N GLN A 811 -29.93 -17.07 39.39
CA GLN A 811 -29.20 -18.24 39.92
C GLN A 811 -27.76 -17.94 40.33
N TYR A 812 -27.15 -16.90 39.78
CA TYR A 812 -25.75 -16.54 39.99
C TYR A 812 -25.58 -15.04 40.32
N PRO A 813 -26.36 -14.48 41.28
CA PRO A 813 -26.17 -13.09 41.68
C PRO A 813 -24.81 -12.93 42.39
N ASN A 814 -24.11 -11.84 42.09
CA ASN A 814 -22.85 -11.46 42.77
C ASN A 814 -21.68 -12.45 42.63
N VAL A 815 -21.66 -13.28 41.59
CA VAL A 815 -20.47 -14.09 41.27
C VAL A 815 -19.53 -13.32 40.35
N ASN A 816 -18.24 -13.66 40.41
CA ASN A 816 -17.24 -13.24 39.43
C ASN A 816 -17.51 -13.96 38.11
N LEU A 817 -18.16 -13.28 37.17
CA LEU A 817 -18.61 -13.85 35.90
C LEU A 817 -17.83 -13.22 34.75
N VAL A 818 -17.30 -14.06 33.85
CA VAL A 818 -16.78 -13.65 32.54
C VAL A 818 -17.63 -14.33 31.49
N MET A 819 -18.38 -13.55 30.73
CA MET A 819 -19.19 -14.01 29.61
C MET A 819 -18.51 -13.58 28.32
N LEU A 820 -18.19 -14.54 27.47
CA LEU A 820 -17.40 -14.31 26.27
C LEU A 820 -17.75 -15.28 25.15
N GLY A 821 -17.39 -14.91 23.93
CA GLY A 821 -17.63 -15.75 22.76
C GLY A 821 -17.99 -14.94 21.52
N ASP A 822 -18.20 -15.66 20.42
CA ASP A 822 -18.84 -15.13 19.23
C ASP A 822 -20.33 -14.87 19.51
N MET A 823 -20.63 -13.61 19.79
CA MET A 823 -21.98 -13.15 20.05
C MET A 823 -22.71 -12.78 18.76
N ASN A 824 -22.07 -12.90 17.58
CA ASN A 824 -22.57 -12.70 16.22
C ASN A 824 -23.31 -11.35 16.00
N ASP A 825 -23.15 -10.41 16.92
CA ASP A 825 -23.79 -9.10 16.98
C ASP A 825 -22.88 -8.19 17.79
N ASP A 826 -22.82 -6.91 17.44
CA ASP A 826 -21.93 -5.96 18.11
C ASP A 826 -22.53 -5.47 19.44
N VAL A 827 -21.69 -5.05 20.39
CA VAL A 827 -22.12 -4.48 21.68
C VAL A 827 -22.62 -3.05 21.58
N ASP A 828 -22.24 -2.30 20.55
CA ASP A 828 -22.67 -0.92 20.32
C ASP A 828 -23.95 -0.84 19.46
N ILE A 829 -23.93 -1.39 18.25
CA ILE A 829 -25.00 -1.37 17.26
C ILE A 829 -25.09 -2.72 16.55
N SER A 830 -26.31 -3.21 16.35
CA SER A 830 -26.49 -4.52 15.73
C SER A 830 -26.00 -4.55 14.29
N VAL A 831 -25.45 -5.69 13.88
CA VAL A 831 -25.08 -6.00 12.49
C VAL A 831 -26.28 -5.99 11.54
N VAL A 832 -27.49 -5.94 12.08
CA VAL A 832 -28.75 -5.98 11.32
C VAL A 832 -29.34 -4.57 11.23
N ASN A 833 -29.24 -3.95 10.06
CA ASN A 833 -29.93 -2.70 9.71
C ASN A 833 -29.73 -1.54 10.72
N GLY A 834 -28.60 -1.51 11.44
CA GLY A 834 -28.33 -0.51 12.48
C GLY A 834 -29.32 -0.55 13.65
N LEU A 835 -29.94 -1.70 13.91
CA LEU A 835 -30.83 -1.89 15.05
C LEU A 835 -30.04 -1.78 16.38
N PRO A 836 -30.70 -1.54 17.52
CA PRO A 836 -30.03 -1.64 18.82
C PRO A 836 -29.43 -3.03 19.01
N SER A 837 -28.21 -3.10 19.55
CA SER A 837 -27.55 -4.37 19.91
C SER A 837 -28.49 -5.30 20.67
N THR A 838 -28.45 -6.60 20.33
CA THR A 838 -29.14 -7.65 21.09
C THR A 838 -28.50 -7.92 22.44
N LEU A 839 -27.28 -7.40 22.67
CA LEU A 839 -26.51 -7.50 23.92
C LEU A 839 -26.82 -6.37 24.90
N ASN A 840 -27.64 -5.38 24.49
CA ASN A 840 -28.09 -4.28 25.33
C ASN A 840 -28.59 -4.69 26.73
N PRO A 841 -29.30 -5.83 26.93
CA PRO A 841 -29.64 -6.28 28.27
C PRO A 841 -28.43 -6.36 29.21
N PHE A 842 -27.25 -6.73 28.73
CA PHE A 842 -26.03 -6.74 29.54
C PHE A 842 -25.28 -5.40 29.49
N VAL A 843 -25.13 -4.79 28.30
CA VAL A 843 -24.37 -3.54 28.12
C VAL A 843 -24.95 -2.38 28.94
N GLN A 844 -26.28 -2.32 29.09
CA GLN A 844 -26.96 -1.23 29.80
C GLN A 844 -27.18 -1.50 31.29
N ASP A 845 -26.79 -2.67 31.79
CA ASP A 845 -27.01 -3.06 33.19
C ASP A 845 -25.75 -2.79 34.02
N GLU A 846 -25.88 -1.98 35.07
CA GLU A 846 -24.76 -1.58 35.94
C GLU A 846 -24.09 -2.74 36.71
N ASN A 847 -24.69 -3.94 36.68
CA ASN A 847 -24.10 -5.15 37.23
C ASN A 847 -23.11 -5.83 36.27
N TYR A 848 -22.97 -5.33 35.04
CA TYR A 848 -22.06 -5.86 34.03
C TYR A 848 -21.25 -4.72 33.38
N LYS A 849 -20.07 -5.04 32.84
CA LYS A 849 -19.27 -4.15 31.99
C LYS A 849 -18.89 -4.91 30.72
N ALA A 850 -19.28 -4.38 29.57
CA ALA A 850 -18.80 -4.87 28.27
C ALA A 850 -17.41 -4.31 28.02
N LEU A 851 -16.37 -5.12 28.26
CA LEU A 851 -14.98 -4.68 28.17
C LEU A 851 -14.58 -4.30 26.73
N THR A 852 -15.22 -4.91 25.74
CA THR A 852 -14.97 -4.67 24.31
C THR A 852 -15.69 -3.46 23.72
N TYR A 853 -16.47 -2.72 24.52
CA TYR A 853 -17.32 -1.63 24.03
C TYR A 853 -16.53 -0.50 23.35
N ASP A 854 -15.44 -0.03 23.96
CA ASP A 854 -14.67 1.09 23.42
C ASP A 854 -13.98 0.76 22.09
N LEU A 855 -13.50 -0.48 21.95
CA LEU A 855 -12.92 -0.97 20.71
C LEU A 855 -13.96 -1.15 19.59
N SER A 856 -15.19 -1.54 19.95
CA SER A 856 -16.35 -1.61 19.05
C SER A 856 -16.74 -0.23 18.53
N VAL A 857 -16.92 0.75 19.41
CA VAL A 857 -17.21 2.14 19.02
C VAL A 857 -16.07 2.77 18.19
N ALA A 858 -14.82 2.34 18.41
CA ALA A 858 -13.68 2.76 17.60
C ALA A 858 -13.64 2.15 16.18
N GLY A 859 -14.59 1.29 15.82
CA GLY A 859 -14.67 0.61 14.53
C GLY A 859 -13.73 -0.59 14.40
N GLY A 860 -13.27 -1.15 15.53
CA GLY A 860 -12.55 -2.42 15.55
C GLY A 860 -13.42 -3.56 15.05
N TYR A 861 -12.78 -4.63 14.55
CA TYR A 861 -13.49 -5.82 14.09
C TYR A 861 -12.67 -7.08 14.37
N THR A 862 -13.35 -8.15 14.76
CA THR A 862 -12.75 -9.48 14.94
C THR A 862 -13.07 -10.37 13.74
N TYR A 863 -14.30 -10.27 13.23
CA TYR A 863 -14.75 -10.97 12.03
C TYR A 863 -14.47 -10.18 10.76
N ALA A 864 -13.96 -10.86 9.73
CA ALA A 864 -13.97 -10.33 8.38
C ALA A 864 -14.15 -11.46 7.34
N GLY A 865 -15.26 -11.40 6.61
CA GLY A 865 -15.60 -12.31 5.52
C GLY A 865 -16.03 -11.54 4.28
N GLY A 866 -15.30 -11.71 3.17
CA GLY A 866 -15.51 -10.92 1.96
C GLY A 866 -15.36 -9.41 2.22
N SER A 867 -16.38 -8.62 1.89
CA SER A 867 -16.40 -7.16 2.17
C SER A 867 -17.07 -6.79 3.50
N PHE A 868 -17.52 -7.76 4.29
CA PHE A 868 -18.20 -7.51 5.56
C PHE A 868 -17.22 -7.64 6.73
N GLN A 869 -17.22 -6.66 7.62
CA GLN A 869 -16.38 -6.58 8.82
C GLN A 869 -17.24 -6.12 10.00
N SER A 870 -17.08 -6.76 11.15
CA SER A 870 -17.80 -6.40 12.38
C SER A 870 -17.07 -6.93 13.62
N PHE A 871 -17.30 -6.31 14.77
CA PHE A 871 -16.87 -6.87 16.04
C PHE A 871 -17.93 -7.84 16.54
N LEU A 872 -17.66 -9.15 16.49
CA LEU A 872 -18.64 -10.18 16.86
C LEU A 872 -18.25 -10.92 18.14
N ASP A 873 -16.97 -10.89 18.50
CA ASP A 873 -16.43 -11.59 19.66
C ASP A 873 -16.32 -10.61 20.83
N HIS A 874 -17.02 -10.87 21.92
CA HIS A 874 -17.08 -9.92 23.02
C HIS A 874 -16.71 -10.54 24.36
N ILE A 875 -16.25 -9.68 25.27
CA ILE A 875 -15.98 -10.04 26.67
C ILE A 875 -16.80 -9.09 27.55
N ILE A 876 -17.71 -9.66 28.33
CA ILE A 876 -18.59 -8.96 29.27
C ILE A 876 -18.37 -9.57 30.64
N VAL A 877 -18.06 -8.73 31.64
CA VAL A 877 -17.79 -9.19 33.01
C VAL A 877 -18.84 -8.71 33.98
N SER A 878 -19.03 -9.43 35.09
CA SER A 878 -19.81 -8.90 36.22
C SER A 878 -19.08 -7.75 36.91
N LYS A 879 -19.84 -6.89 37.58
CA LYS A 879 -19.33 -5.72 38.31
C LYS A 879 -18.22 -6.07 39.31
N SER A 880 -18.29 -7.24 39.95
CA SER A 880 -17.31 -7.68 40.94
C SER A 880 -15.93 -7.97 40.35
N LEU A 881 -15.81 -8.17 39.04
CA LEU A 881 -14.53 -8.33 38.34
C LEU A 881 -14.02 -7.05 37.69
N VAL A 882 -14.79 -5.95 37.72
CA VAL A 882 -14.37 -4.68 37.10
C VAL A 882 -13.16 -4.08 37.80
N ASP A 883 -13.07 -4.21 39.13
CA ASP A 883 -11.93 -3.69 39.92
C ASP A 883 -10.65 -4.51 39.71
N GLU A 884 -10.78 -5.79 39.30
CA GLU A 884 -9.65 -6.67 39.00
C GLU A 884 -9.26 -6.63 37.51
N TYR A 885 -10.10 -6.03 36.65
CA TYR A 885 -9.78 -5.81 35.24
C TYR A 885 -8.72 -4.71 35.11
N ILE A 886 -7.68 -4.99 34.33
CA ILE A 886 -6.67 -3.98 34.03
C ILE A 886 -7.23 -3.09 32.92
N GLU A 887 -7.57 -1.85 33.24
CA GLU A 887 -8.12 -0.89 32.27
C GLU A 887 -7.22 -0.79 31.01
N GLU A 888 -7.85 -0.66 29.85
CA GLU A 888 -7.22 -0.68 28.52
C GLU A 888 -6.48 -1.97 28.12
N SER A 889 -6.60 -3.07 28.89
CA SER A 889 -5.96 -4.35 28.55
C SER A 889 -6.68 -5.19 27.51
N VAL A 890 -7.88 -4.77 27.08
CA VAL A 890 -8.58 -5.45 25.99
C VAL A 890 -7.84 -5.22 24.68
N ALA A 891 -7.57 -6.31 23.95
CA ALA A 891 -6.91 -6.24 22.66
C ALA A 891 -7.59 -7.15 21.63
N ILE A 892 -7.67 -6.65 20.39
CA ILE A 892 -7.82 -7.51 19.21
C ILE A 892 -6.42 -7.98 18.85
N GLU A 893 -6.20 -9.30 18.81
CA GLU A 893 -4.87 -9.92 18.71
C GLU A 893 -4.32 -9.89 17.27
N ASN A 894 -4.32 -8.70 16.66
CA ASN A 894 -3.95 -8.44 15.28
C ASN A 894 -2.51 -8.82 14.93
N GLN A 895 -1.62 -8.98 15.92
CA GLN A 895 -0.28 -9.50 15.66
C GLN A 895 -0.32 -10.89 15.01
N LEU A 896 -1.40 -11.66 15.19
CA LEU A 896 -1.57 -12.96 14.53
C LEU A 896 -1.73 -12.80 13.01
N LEU A 897 -2.32 -11.71 12.52
CA LEU A 897 -2.44 -11.42 11.09
C LEU A 897 -1.08 -11.20 10.43
N SER A 898 -0.12 -10.63 11.16
CA SER A 898 1.26 -10.44 10.68
C SER A 898 2.12 -11.70 10.88
N LEU A 899 1.83 -12.49 11.91
CA LEU A 899 2.61 -13.69 12.26
C LEU A 899 2.25 -14.93 11.42
N ILE A 900 0.99 -15.04 11.00
CA ILE A 900 0.45 -16.17 10.26
C ILE A 900 0.06 -15.71 8.85
N PRO A 901 0.79 -16.18 7.81
CA PRO A 901 0.48 -15.81 6.43
C PRO A 901 -0.96 -16.15 6.06
N SER A 902 -1.66 -15.18 5.47
CA SER A 902 -3.05 -15.32 5.02
C SER A 902 -4.00 -15.84 6.11
N TYR A 903 -3.79 -15.45 7.37
CA TYR A 903 -4.51 -15.93 8.56
C TYR A 903 -6.02 -16.15 8.33
N ARG A 904 -6.71 -15.18 7.72
CA ARG A 904 -8.17 -15.22 7.48
C ARG A 904 -8.65 -16.29 6.51
N ASN A 905 -7.74 -16.88 5.73
CA ASN A 905 -8.03 -17.97 4.79
C ASN A 905 -7.41 -19.30 5.22
N THR A 906 -6.45 -19.28 6.15
CA THR A 906 -5.64 -20.45 6.53
C THR A 906 -5.81 -20.85 7.99
N THR A 907 -6.54 -20.07 8.78
CA THR A 907 -6.68 -20.27 10.23
C THR A 907 -8.11 -20.00 10.70
N SER A 908 -8.57 -18.75 10.60
CA SER A 908 -9.93 -18.36 10.94
C SER A 908 -10.25 -16.96 10.40
N ASP A 909 -11.47 -16.78 9.91
CA ASP A 909 -12.09 -15.49 9.60
C ASP A 909 -12.32 -14.58 10.83
N HIS A 910 -12.19 -15.11 12.06
CA HIS A 910 -12.19 -14.38 13.32
C HIS A 910 -10.78 -14.23 13.92
N VAL A 911 -10.45 -13.02 14.37
CA VAL A 911 -9.26 -12.73 15.18
C VAL A 911 -9.62 -12.78 16.67
N PRO A 912 -8.81 -13.43 17.54
CA PRO A 912 -9.09 -13.50 18.96
C PRO A 912 -9.16 -12.11 19.62
N VAL A 913 -10.01 -12.03 20.65
CA VAL A 913 -10.05 -10.88 21.56
C VAL A 913 -9.64 -11.33 22.96
N SER A 914 -8.83 -10.53 23.64
CA SER A 914 -8.31 -10.84 24.96
C SER A 914 -8.62 -9.75 25.99
N ALA A 915 -8.57 -10.11 27.27
CA ALA A 915 -8.62 -9.19 28.40
C ALA A 915 -7.71 -9.70 29.52
N ARG A 916 -7.09 -8.78 30.29
CA ARG A 916 -6.16 -9.11 31.37
C ARG A 916 -6.71 -8.65 32.72
N PHE A 917 -6.55 -9.50 33.72
CA PHE A 917 -7.00 -9.23 35.09
C PHE A 917 -5.81 -9.33 36.06
N SER A 918 -5.75 -8.45 37.05
CA SER A 918 -4.81 -8.55 38.15
C SER A 918 -5.61 -8.76 39.42
N PHE A 919 -5.38 -9.89 40.11
CA PHE A 919 -6.09 -10.17 41.34
C PHE A 919 -5.45 -9.43 42.51
N SER A 920 -6.27 -8.68 43.22
CA SER A 920 -5.93 -8.01 44.45
C SER A 920 -6.21 -8.96 45.62
N ALA A 921 -5.26 -9.08 46.54
CA ALA A 921 -5.50 -9.83 47.77
C ALA A 921 -6.68 -9.17 48.52
N THR A 922 -7.66 -9.98 48.96
CA THR A 922 -8.77 -9.47 49.78
C THR A 922 -8.20 -8.73 50.98
N PRO A 923 -8.48 -7.43 51.14
CA PRO A 923 -7.85 -6.64 52.19
C PRO A 923 -8.19 -7.20 53.56
N ALA A 924 -7.19 -7.34 54.43
CA ALA A 924 -7.32 -8.07 55.68
C ALA A 924 -7.03 -7.18 56.87
N VAL A 925 -7.78 -7.38 57.96
CA VAL A 925 -7.53 -6.75 59.25
C VAL A 925 -6.58 -7.62 60.10
N ALA A 926 -5.65 -6.95 60.78
CA ALA A 926 -4.69 -7.53 61.71
C ALA A 926 -4.46 -6.59 62.90
N PHE A 927 -4.10 -7.13 64.06
CA PHE A 927 -3.57 -6.29 65.15
C PHE A 927 -2.19 -5.74 64.76
N SER A 928 -1.96 -4.45 65.01
CA SER A 928 -0.68 -3.80 64.69
C SER A 928 0.47 -4.23 65.61
N ALA A 929 0.16 -4.83 66.75
CA ALA A 929 1.11 -5.44 67.68
C ALA A 929 0.48 -6.66 68.37
N PRO A 930 1.26 -7.67 68.76
CA PRO A 930 0.72 -8.86 69.42
C PRO A 930 0.48 -8.68 70.92
N THR A 931 1.18 -7.74 71.57
CA THR A 931 1.06 -7.47 73.01
C THR A 931 1.28 -6.02 73.34
N LEU A 932 0.73 -5.58 74.48
CA LEU A 932 1.05 -4.31 75.13
C LEU A 932 1.08 -4.51 76.65
N THR A 933 1.83 -3.69 77.36
CA THR A 933 1.79 -3.61 78.82
C THR A 933 1.37 -2.21 79.24
N ALA A 934 0.43 -2.14 80.19
CA ALA A 934 -0.03 -0.90 80.80
C ALA A 934 -0.13 -1.11 82.32
N THR A 935 -0.17 -0.02 83.06
CA THR A 935 -0.21 0.00 84.52
C THR A 935 -1.54 0.61 84.95
N GLU A 936 -2.08 0.20 86.10
CA GLU A 936 -3.23 0.87 86.70
C GLU A 936 -2.95 2.37 86.88
N GLY A 937 -3.96 3.19 86.64
CA GLY A 937 -3.83 4.65 86.61
C GLY A 937 -3.18 5.23 85.35
N ASP A 938 -2.70 4.40 84.41
CA ASP A 938 -2.26 4.89 83.09
C ASP A 938 -3.44 5.50 82.31
N ALA A 939 -3.10 6.42 81.38
CA ALA A 939 -4.08 6.96 80.44
C ALA A 939 -4.67 5.85 79.54
N LEU A 940 -5.82 6.14 78.94
CA LEU A 940 -6.56 5.27 78.02
C LEU A 940 -5.64 4.55 77.01
N VAL A 941 -5.77 3.22 76.92
CA VAL A 941 -4.94 2.37 76.04
C VAL A 941 -5.64 2.19 74.70
N ALA A 942 -5.07 2.76 73.63
CA ALA A 942 -5.56 2.57 72.26
C ALA A 942 -4.95 1.32 71.61
N VAL A 943 -5.80 0.34 71.28
CA VAL A 943 -5.38 -0.90 70.58
C VAL A 943 -5.63 -0.73 69.09
N ASN A 944 -4.54 -0.72 68.32
CA ASN A 944 -4.59 -0.47 66.88
C ASN A 944 -4.66 -1.75 66.06
N MET A 945 -5.48 -1.71 65.03
CA MET A 945 -5.57 -2.71 63.96
C MET A 945 -5.24 -2.04 62.62
N SER A 946 -4.47 -2.72 61.79
CA SER A 946 -4.16 -2.31 60.42
C SER A 946 -5.04 -3.05 59.42
N ILE A 947 -5.45 -2.35 58.36
CA ILE A 947 -6.15 -2.92 57.21
C ILE A 947 -5.20 -2.84 56.01
N SER A 948 -4.94 -3.96 55.34
CA SER A 948 -3.93 -4.04 54.27
C SER A 948 -4.24 -3.19 53.03
N ALA A 949 -5.50 -2.84 52.79
CA ALA A 949 -5.92 -1.83 51.81
C ALA A 949 -7.28 -1.21 52.16
N ALA A 950 -7.41 0.10 51.91
CA ALA A 950 -8.61 0.89 52.18
C ALA A 950 -9.86 0.34 51.46
N GLN A 951 -10.98 0.17 52.18
CA GLN A 951 -12.21 -0.38 51.61
C GLN A 951 -13.26 0.69 51.30
N PRO A 952 -13.94 0.68 50.14
CA PRO A 952 -14.88 1.72 49.75
C PRO A 952 -16.17 1.75 50.59
N LYS A 953 -16.43 0.70 51.37
CA LYS A 953 -17.57 0.60 52.29
C LYS A 953 -17.05 0.58 53.73
N ALA A 954 -17.91 1.01 54.65
CA ALA A 954 -17.64 0.81 56.07
C ALA A 954 -17.81 -0.67 56.43
N HIS A 955 -16.94 -1.16 57.32
CA HIS A 955 -16.94 -2.54 57.79
C HIS A 955 -16.99 -2.59 59.31
N THR A 956 -17.31 -3.75 59.86
CA THR A 956 -17.26 -3.99 61.31
C THR A 956 -16.36 -5.17 61.60
N VAL A 957 -15.42 -5.00 62.55
CA VAL A 957 -14.54 -6.04 63.07
C VAL A 957 -15.07 -6.50 64.41
N TYR A 958 -15.32 -7.80 64.54
CA TYR A 958 -15.81 -8.43 65.76
C TYR A 958 -14.66 -9.07 66.53
N LEU A 959 -14.39 -8.52 67.71
CA LEU A 959 -13.35 -8.99 68.62
C LEU A 959 -13.97 -9.78 69.76
N THR A 960 -13.52 -11.01 70.02
CA THR A 960 -13.86 -11.71 71.26
C THR A 960 -12.84 -11.39 72.34
N VAL A 961 -13.33 -11.00 73.50
CA VAL A 961 -12.54 -10.72 74.69
C VAL A 961 -12.47 -11.99 75.53
N LYS A 962 -11.25 -12.33 75.97
CA LYS A 962 -11.00 -13.46 76.86
C LYS A 962 -10.12 -13.00 78.01
N ASP A 963 -10.72 -12.96 79.18
CA ASP A 963 -10.01 -12.69 80.42
C ASP A 963 -9.04 -13.82 80.76
N GLY A 964 -7.86 -13.46 81.26
CA GLY A 964 -6.90 -14.39 81.86
C GLY A 964 -7.39 -14.91 83.21
N ALA A 965 -6.59 -15.74 83.87
CA ALA A 965 -6.98 -16.33 85.16
C ALA A 965 -7.14 -15.31 86.30
N THR A 966 -6.57 -14.10 86.14
CA THR A 966 -6.55 -13.04 87.16
C THR A 966 -7.34 -11.78 86.75
N ALA A 967 -7.50 -11.49 85.46
CA ALA A 967 -8.29 -10.35 84.98
C ALA A 967 -9.81 -10.61 85.08
N THR A 968 -10.58 -9.56 85.37
CA THR A 968 -12.05 -9.55 85.42
C THR A 968 -12.61 -8.25 84.82
N ALA A 969 -13.94 -8.15 84.71
CA ALA A 969 -14.62 -6.96 84.21
C ALA A 969 -14.59 -5.75 85.19
N VAL A 970 -13.93 -5.89 86.34
CA VAL A 970 -13.70 -4.79 87.30
C VAL A 970 -12.42 -4.03 86.93
N ASP A 971 -11.45 -4.69 86.32
CA ASP A 971 -10.06 -4.21 86.18
C ASP A 971 -9.86 -3.42 84.89
N TYR A 972 -10.76 -3.59 83.93
CA TYR A 972 -10.79 -2.80 82.71
C TYR A 972 -12.19 -2.67 82.11
N THR A 973 -12.37 -1.67 81.26
CA THR A 973 -13.53 -1.51 80.37
C THR A 973 -13.06 -1.23 78.95
N THR A 974 -13.91 -1.51 77.97
CA THR A 974 -13.60 -1.29 76.55
C THR A 974 -14.53 -0.23 75.95
N ALA A 975 -14.05 0.52 74.97
CA ALA A 975 -14.84 1.39 74.13
C ALA A 975 -14.57 1.05 72.66
N PRO A 976 -15.54 0.47 71.92
CA PRO A 976 -16.92 0.16 72.33
C PRO A 976 -17.05 -0.89 73.45
N VAL A 977 -18.13 -0.80 74.24
CA VAL A 977 -18.40 -1.70 75.37
C VAL A 977 -18.65 -3.12 74.87
N ALA A 978 -17.96 -4.10 75.45
CA ALA A 978 -18.15 -5.50 75.11
C ALA A 978 -19.55 -6.00 75.52
N ALA A 979 -20.29 -6.58 74.58
CA ALA A 979 -21.56 -7.25 74.83
C ALA A 979 -21.38 -8.77 74.71
N SER A 980 -21.64 -9.53 75.78
CA SER A 980 -21.39 -10.98 75.82
C SER A 980 -19.97 -11.38 75.38
N ASN A 981 -18.96 -10.65 75.87
CA ASN A 981 -17.53 -10.80 75.52
C ASN A 981 -17.18 -10.51 74.06
N VAL A 982 -18.00 -9.74 73.32
CA VAL A 982 -17.72 -9.33 71.94
C VAL A 982 -17.72 -7.81 71.81
N ILE A 983 -16.69 -7.25 71.17
CA ILE A 983 -16.58 -5.84 70.78
C ILE A 983 -16.81 -5.74 69.26
N ALA A 984 -17.63 -4.79 68.83
CA ALA A 984 -17.81 -4.46 67.43
C ALA A 984 -17.11 -3.13 67.13
N VAL A 985 -16.00 -3.17 66.39
CA VAL A 985 -15.20 -2.00 66.01
C VAL A 985 -15.55 -1.59 64.59
N GLU A 986 -15.96 -0.34 64.38
CA GLU A 986 -16.23 0.17 63.03
C GLU A 986 -14.93 0.56 62.33
N VAL A 987 -14.84 0.16 61.06
CA VAL A 987 -13.82 0.59 60.10
C VAL A 987 -14.52 1.50 59.10
N PRO A 988 -14.28 2.82 59.13
CA PRO A 988 -14.87 3.73 58.16
C PRO A 988 -14.47 3.38 56.72
N ALA A 989 -15.30 3.76 55.75
CA ALA A 989 -14.92 3.68 54.35
C ALA A 989 -13.60 4.45 54.12
N TYR A 990 -12.73 3.84 53.32
CA TYR A 990 -11.40 4.26 52.94
C TYR A 990 -10.36 4.31 54.07
N ALA A 991 -10.70 3.83 55.28
CA ALA A 991 -9.74 3.74 56.37
C ALA A 991 -8.78 2.56 56.19
N THR A 992 -7.50 2.77 56.52
CA THR A 992 -6.46 1.72 56.54
C THR A 992 -6.10 1.28 57.96
N SER A 993 -6.81 1.80 58.97
CA SER A 993 -6.64 1.44 60.37
C SER A 993 -7.97 1.54 61.11
N ALA A 994 -8.11 0.75 62.17
CA ALA A 994 -9.20 0.86 63.13
C ALA A 994 -8.66 0.66 64.54
N THR A 995 -9.33 1.27 65.52
CA THR A 995 -8.86 1.32 66.90
C THR A 995 -10.04 1.11 67.83
N PHE A 996 -9.81 0.44 68.95
CA PHE A 996 -10.70 0.46 70.10
C PHE A 996 -9.88 0.77 71.34
N ASP A 997 -10.54 1.35 72.34
CA ASP A 997 -9.87 1.79 73.55
C ASP A 997 -10.14 0.84 74.72
N VAL A 998 -9.14 0.70 75.58
CA VAL A 998 -9.22 -0.03 76.84
C VAL A 998 -8.90 0.93 77.98
N SER A 999 -9.85 1.14 78.89
CA SER A 999 -9.66 1.91 80.11
C SER A 999 -9.37 0.95 81.25
N ILE A 1000 -8.23 1.13 81.92
CA ILE A 1000 -7.82 0.31 83.06
C ILE A 1000 -8.35 0.97 84.33
N ALA A 1001 -8.93 0.19 85.24
CA ALA A 1001 -9.37 0.67 86.54
C ALA A 1001 -8.14 0.89 87.44
N ASP A 1002 -8.11 2.01 88.15
CA ASP A 1002 -7.11 2.31 89.18
C ASP A 1002 -7.79 2.08 90.52
N ASP A 1003 -7.47 0.99 91.21
CA ASP A 1003 -8.10 0.67 92.48
C ASP A 1003 -7.19 0.92 93.70
N LYS A 1004 -7.25 0.11 94.76
CA LYS A 1004 -6.40 0.22 95.96
C LYS A 1004 -5.87 -1.15 96.42
N LEU A 1005 -6.10 -2.18 95.62
CA LEU A 1005 -5.81 -3.57 95.92
C LEU A 1005 -4.43 -3.87 95.35
N THR A 1006 -3.62 -4.61 96.11
CA THR A 1006 -2.38 -5.14 95.55
C THR A 1006 -2.69 -6.43 94.81
N GLU A 1007 -2.46 -6.44 93.49
CA GLU A 1007 -2.89 -7.50 92.57
C GLU A 1007 -1.71 -8.05 91.74
N PRO A 1008 -1.73 -9.34 91.35
CA PRO A 1008 -0.74 -9.86 90.39
C PRO A 1008 -0.97 -9.26 89.00
N THR A 1009 0.05 -9.22 88.15
CA THR A 1009 -0.12 -8.80 86.74
C THR A 1009 -1.23 -9.60 86.06
N GLU A 1010 -2.16 -8.88 85.47
CA GLU A 1010 -3.33 -9.43 84.82
C GLU A 1010 -3.15 -9.45 83.31
N HIS A 1011 -3.90 -10.34 82.64
CA HIS A 1011 -3.83 -10.47 81.20
C HIS A 1011 -5.24 -10.54 80.62
N VAL A 1012 -5.57 -9.65 79.69
CA VAL A 1012 -6.76 -9.74 78.84
C VAL A 1012 -6.33 -9.95 77.40
N THR A 1013 -6.96 -10.90 76.71
CA THR A 1013 -6.65 -11.22 75.31
C THR A 1013 -7.85 -10.96 74.41
N PHE A 1014 -7.59 -10.31 73.27
CA PHE A 1014 -8.56 -9.97 72.24
C PHE A 1014 -8.28 -10.80 70.98
N PHE A 1015 -9.33 -11.38 70.40
CA PHE A 1015 -9.25 -12.20 69.19
C PHE A 1015 -10.13 -11.64 68.08
N ILE A 1016 -9.57 -11.41 66.90
CA ILE A 1016 -10.36 -11.10 65.70
C ILE A 1016 -11.06 -12.39 65.26
N ASN A 1017 -12.37 -12.46 65.46
CA ASN A 1017 -13.17 -13.68 65.24
C ASN A 1017 -14.22 -13.54 64.14
N GLY A 1018 -14.46 -12.33 63.64
CA GLY A 1018 -15.34 -12.10 62.51
C GLY A 1018 -15.21 -10.69 61.95
N VAL A 1019 -15.63 -10.54 60.70
CA VAL A 1019 -15.67 -9.27 59.97
C VAL A 1019 -16.92 -9.27 59.08
N THR A 1020 -17.42 -8.09 58.73
CA THR A 1020 -18.44 -7.93 57.66
C THR A 1020 -17.88 -8.35 56.30
N THR A 1021 -18.75 -8.74 55.36
CA THR A 1021 -18.37 -9.18 53.99
C THR A 1021 -17.38 -8.22 53.32
N ASP A 1022 -16.49 -8.77 52.49
CA ASP A 1022 -15.48 -8.06 51.67
C ASP A 1022 -14.22 -7.56 52.43
N LEU A 1023 -14.15 -7.76 53.75
CA LEU A 1023 -12.91 -7.63 54.54
C LEU A 1023 -12.45 -9.03 55.00
N GLY A 1024 -11.16 -9.34 54.85
CA GLY A 1024 -10.54 -10.57 55.31
C GLY A 1024 -9.96 -10.45 56.73
N MET A 1025 -9.48 -11.57 57.28
CA MET A 1025 -8.75 -11.61 58.55
C MET A 1025 -7.37 -12.22 58.31
N ASP A 1026 -6.31 -11.49 58.67
CA ASP A 1026 -4.93 -11.99 58.52
C ASP A 1026 -4.75 -13.28 59.33
N ALA A 1027 -4.11 -14.32 58.77
CA ALA A 1027 -4.02 -15.62 59.43
C ALA A 1027 -3.03 -15.67 60.61
N ALA A 1028 -2.05 -14.77 60.66
CA ALA A 1028 -0.94 -14.78 61.62
C ALA A 1028 -1.11 -13.78 62.78
N ALA A 1029 -1.88 -12.70 62.59
CA ALA A 1029 -1.96 -11.58 63.54
C ALA A 1029 -3.39 -11.32 64.09
N ARG A 1030 -4.10 -12.38 64.49
CA ARG A 1030 -5.49 -12.32 65.02
C ARG A 1030 -5.61 -12.15 66.52
N GLN A 1031 -4.51 -12.15 67.25
CA GLN A 1031 -4.49 -12.15 68.71
C GLN A 1031 -3.68 -10.96 69.23
N PHE A 1032 -4.26 -10.25 70.20
CA PHE A 1032 -3.60 -9.20 70.97
C PHE A 1032 -3.78 -9.45 72.47
N THR A 1033 -2.71 -9.41 73.25
CA THR A 1033 -2.77 -9.54 74.72
C THR A 1033 -2.31 -8.26 75.42
N LEU A 1034 -3.18 -7.64 76.22
CA LEU A 1034 -2.84 -6.54 77.11
C LEU A 1034 -2.48 -7.11 78.49
N SER A 1035 -1.30 -6.74 78.99
CA SER A 1035 -0.86 -7.06 80.35
C SER A 1035 -1.03 -5.84 81.24
N ILE A 1036 -1.82 -5.95 82.32
CA ILE A 1036 -2.12 -4.87 83.25
C ILE A 1036 -1.29 -5.08 84.51
N ARG A 1037 -0.50 -4.07 84.90
CA ARG A 1037 0.31 -4.07 86.11
C ARG A 1037 -0.37 -3.24 87.18
N ASP A 1038 -0.46 -3.80 88.37
CA ASP A 1038 -0.87 -3.10 89.57
C ASP A 1038 0.11 -1.95 89.92
N ASN A 1039 -0.44 -0.82 90.37
CA ASN A 1039 0.31 0.36 90.82
C ASN A 1039 0.33 0.52 92.36
N ASP A 1040 -0.42 -0.30 93.10
CA ASP A 1040 -0.63 -0.22 94.54
C ASP A 1040 0.33 -1.09 95.34
N PHE A 1041 1.43 -0.48 95.80
CA PHE A 1041 2.40 -1.14 96.69
C PHE A 1041 2.19 -0.77 98.17
N PRO A 1042 2.26 -1.71 99.13
CA PRO A 1042 2.18 -1.37 100.55
C PRO A 1042 3.40 -0.54 101.00
N ALA A 1043 3.11 0.68 101.48
CA ALA A 1043 4.09 1.65 101.97
C ALA A 1043 4.71 1.24 103.33
N GLY A 1044 6.05 1.25 103.43
CA GLY A 1044 6.75 1.10 104.71
C GLY A 1044 8.28 0.95 104.60
N ILE A 1045 9.02 1.69 105.44
CA ILE A 1045 10.46 1.53 105.69
C ILE A 1045 10.64 0.34 106.65
N ALA A 1046 11.18 -0.78 106.16
CA ALA A 1046 11.48 -1.94 107.00
C ALA A 1046 12.78 -1.71 107.79
N HIS A 1047 12.65 -1.36 109.07
CA HIS A 1047 13.78 -1.30 110.00
C HIS A 1047 14.31 -2.73 110.24
N GLY A 1048 15.62 -2.95 110.05
CA GLY A 1048 16.28 -4.25 109.99
C GLY A 1048 16.32 -5.06 111.29
N GLN A 1049 15.17 -5.55 111.74
CA GLN A 1049 15.04 -6.54 112.83
C GLN A 1049 14.22 -7.79 112.41
N ASN A 1050 13.60 -7.80 111.22
CA ASN A 1050 13.04 -9.01 110.61
C ASN A 1050 13.82 -9.38 109.32
N LEU A 1051 14.91 -10.12 109.53
CA LEU A 1051 15.60 -11.07 108.64
C LEU A 1051 15.34 -10.96 107.10
N ALA A 1052 16.20 -10.25 106.33
CA ALA A 1052 16.46 -10.61 104.91
C ALA A 1052 17.64 -9.89 104.21
N PHE A 1053 18.00 -8.63 104.55
CA PHE A 1053 19.22 -8.02 103.96
C PHE A 1053 20.48 -8.33 104.78
N ARG A 1054 21.43 -9.05 104.18
CA ARG A 1054 22.69 -9.44 104.81
C ARG A 1054 23.86 -9.20 103.87
N LEU A 1055 24.99 -8.84 104.46
CA LEU A 1055 26.30 -8.84 103.83
C LEU A 1055 27.15 -9.92 104.47
N TYR A 1056 27.76 -10.80 103.68
CA TYR A 1056 28.64 -11.85 104.22
C TYR A 1056 29.81 -12.20 103.27
N PRO A 1057 31.02 -12.48 103.78
CA PRO A 1057 31.40 -12.42 105.19
C PRO A 1057 31.45 -10.98 105.72
N ASN A 1058 31.08 -10.78 106.99
CA ASN A 1058 31.05 -9.46 107.61
C ASN A 1058 31.33 -9.60 109.13
N PRO A 1059 32.54 -9.27 109.63
CA PRO A 1059 33.58 -8.49 108.95
C PRO A 1059 34.22 -9.19 107.73
N THR A 1060 34.53 -8.43 106.68
CA THR A 1060 35.26 -8.93 105.50
C THR A 1060 36.75 -8.57 105.57
N GLN A 1061 37.61 -9.55 105.26
CA GLN A 1061 39.08 -9.43 105.20
C GLN A 1061 39.61 -9.27 103.76
N GLY A 1062 38.75 -9.46 102.75
CA GLY A 1062 39.11 -9.41 101.33
C GLY A 1062 38.15 -8.52 100.53
N PRO A 1063 38.32 -8.46 99.19
CA PRO A 1063 37.50 -7.60 98.33
C PRO A 1063 36.08 -8.13 98.12
N VAL A 1064 35.79 -9.37 98.52
CA VAL A 1064 34.51 -10.03 98.24
C VAL A 1064 33.57 -9.93 99.45
N VAL A 1065 32.37 -9.41 99.21
CA VAL A 1065 31.22 -9.41 100.11
C VAL A 1065 29.96 -9.75 99.31
N ASN A 1066 29.19 -10.73 99.77
CA ASN A 1066 27.94 -11.14 99.11
C ASN A 1066 26.74 -10.41 99.72
N ILE A 1067 25.93 -9.84 98.84
CA ILE A 1067 24.63 -9.24 99.13
C ILE A 1067 23.58 -10.36 99.07
N SER A 1068 22.92 -10.59 100.19
CA SER A 1068 21.69 -11.39 100.24
C SER A 1068 20.55 -10.43 100.54
N LEU A 1069 19.62 -10.28 99.60
CA LEU A 1069 18.41 -9.48 99.72
C LEU A 1069 17.18 -10.38 99.89
N PRO A 1070 16.04 -9.84 100.36
CA PRO A 1070 14.76 -10.53 100.28
C PRO A 1070 14.46 -10.96 98.83
N VAL A 1071 13.80 -12.11 98.66
CA VAL A 1071 13.50 -12.68 97.33
C VAL A 1071 12.80 -11.67 96.42
N GLU A 1072 11.89 -10.89 96.99
CA GLU A 1072 11.10 -9.83 96.34
C GLU A 1072 11.96 -8.71 95.73
N VAL A 1073 13.14 -8.43 96.30
CA VAL A 1073 14.08 -7.40 95.80
C VAL A 1073 15.15 -8.02 94.91
N SER A 1074 15.52 -9.28 95.16
CA SER A 1074 16.61 -9.97 94.46
C SER A 1074 16.33 -10.26 92.98
N VAL A 1075 15.06 -10.26 92.58
CA VAL A 1075 14.58 -10.53 91.21
C VAL A 1075 14.31 -9.27 90.38
N MET A 1076 14.57 -8.08 90.94
CA MET A 1076 14.36 -6.81 90.24
C MET A 1076 15.46 -6.54 89.22
N ASP A 1077 15.06 -6.10 88.03
CA ASP A 1077 15.97 -5.79 86.92
C ASP A 1077 16.78 -4.50 87.14
N GLU A 1078 16.28 -3.58 87.96
CA GLU A 1078 16.98 -2.34 88.33
C GLU A 1078 16.89 -2.05 89.84
N MET A 1079 18.05 -1.79 90.46
CA MET A 1079 18.17 -1.31 91.84
C MET A 1079 19.33 -0.33 92.00
N THR A 1080 19.22 0.57 92.98
CA THR A 1080 20.29 1.49 93.38
C THR A 1080 20.88 1.06 94.71
N LEU A 1081 22.19 0.86 94.78
CA LEU A 1081 22.93 0.55 95.99
C LEU A 1081 23.90 1.70 96.32
N GLU A 1082 23.76 2.27 97.51
CA GLU A 1082 24.62 3.31 98.04
C GLU A 1082 25.56 2.76 99.12
N LEU A 1083 26.86 2.97 98.94
CA LEU A 1083 27.87 2.71 99.97
C LEU A 1083 28.20 4.02 100.68
N ARG A 1084 28.04 4.04 102.00
CA ARG A 1084 28.17 5.23 102.85
C ARG A 1084 29.22 5.00 103.94
N SER A 1085 29.90 6.07 104.35
CA SER A 1085 30.85 6.05 105.47
C SER A 1085 30.13 5.83 106.81
N ALA A 1086 30.88 5.53 107.88
CA ALA A 1086 30.35 5.47 109.25
C ALA A 1086 29.59 6.73 109.69
N ASN A 1087 29.84 7.87 109.04
CA ASN A 1087 29.27 9.18 109.37
C ASN A 1087 28.00 9.47 108.53
N GLY A 1088 27.59 8.54 107.67
CA GLY A 1088 26.41 8.66 106.80
C GLY A 1088 26.66 9.35 105.45
N THR A 1089 27.87 9.83 105.17
CA THR A 1089 28.23 10.45 103.88
C THR A 1089 28.22 9.40 102.77
N LYS A 1090 27.51 9.67 101.67
CA LYS A 1090 27.54 8.82 100.47
C LYS A 1090 28.93 8.82 99.83
N MET A 1091 29.50 7.64 99.67
CA MET A 1091 30.82 7.43 99.05
C MET A 1091 30.67 6.98 97.60
N TYR A 1092 29.76 6.02 97.36
CA TYR A 1092 29.49 5.49 96.03
C TYR A 1092 28.00 5.21 95.86
N GLU A 1093 27.54 5.27 94.61
CA GLU A 1093 26.20 4.89 94.17
C GLU A 1093 26.36 3.94 92.99
N LEU A 1094 25.73 2.77 93.05
CA LEU A 1094 25.85 1.67 92.10
C LEU A 1094 24.46 1.33 91.58
N ASN A 1095 24.31 1.13 90.27
CA ASN A 1095 23.01 0.90 89.63
C ASN A 1095 23.04 -0.38 88.76
N GLY A 1096 21.91 -1.06 88.67
CA GLY A 1096 21.70 -2.26 87.85
C GLY A 1096 20.96 -3.37 88.60
N ASN A 1097 20.85 -4.57 88.03
CA ASN A 1097 20.29 -5.75 88.73
C ASN A 1097 21.22 -6.26 89.86
N LEU A 1098 20.74 -7.21 90.67
CA LEU A 1098 21.48 -7.76 91.82
C LEU A 1098 22.89 -8.24 91.47
N SER A 1099 23.05 -8.97 90.36
CA SER A 1099 24.35 -9.49 89.93
C SER A 1099 25.33 -8.36 89.59
N SER A 1100 24.84 -7.33 88.90
CA SER A 1100 25.63 -6.15 88.54
C SER A 1100 26.06 -5.35 89.76
N VAL A 1101 25.15 -5.01 90.67
CA VAL A 1101 25.50 -4.23 91.87
C VAL A 1101 26.36 -5.03 92.84
N GLN A 1102 26.21 -6.36 92.87
CA GLN A 1102 27.07 -7.28 93.62
C GLN A 1102 28.53 -7.23 93.12
N GLN A 1103 28.73 -7.27 91.80
CA GLN A 1103 30.06 -7.16 91.22
C GLN A 1103 30.68 -5.80 91.50
N GLN A 1104 29.94 -4.73 91.24
CA GLN A 1104 30.40 -3.36 91.45
C GLN A 1104 30.74 -3.09 92.94
N LEU A 1105 29.96 -3.64 93.87
CA LEU A 1105 30.23 -3.49 95.30
C LEU A 1105 31.57 -4.15 95.67
N ASN A 1106 31.86 -5.36 95.17
CA ASN A 1106 33.13 -6.03 95.43
C ASN A 1106 34.34 -5.23 94.92
N GLU A 1107 34.20 -4.63 93.73
CA GLU A 1107 35.24 -3.74 93.18
C GLU A 1107 35.50 -2.55 94.12
N LYS A 1108 34.45 -1.93 94.67
CA LYS A 1108 34.63 -0.80 95.61
C LYS A 1108 35.14 -1.24 96.97
N VAL A 1109 34.72 -2.40 97.48
CA VAL A 1109 35.16 -2.94 98.77
C VAL A 1109 36.65 -3.28 98.77
N ALA A 1110 37.22 -3.64 97.62
CA ALA A 1110 38.66 -3.84 97.45
C ALA A 1110 39.49 -2.61 97.86
N ASP A 1111 38.98 -1.41 97.58
CA ASP A 1111 39.69 -0.14 97.77
C ASP A 1111 39.34 0.57 99.09
N LEU A 1112 38.46 -0.01 99.92
CA LEU A 1112 38.09 0.57 101.22
C LEU A 1112 39.20 0.39 102.25
N ARG A 1113 39.48 1.46 103.01
CA ARG A 1113 40.30 1.37 104.23
C ARG A 1113 39.55 0.58 105.30
N ASN A 1114 40.29 -0.03 106.22
CA ASN A 1114 39.74 -0.71 107.39
C ASN A 1114 38.84 0.24 108.18
N GLY A 1115 37.61 -0.18 108.45
CA GLY A 1115 36.59 0.68 109.02
C GLY A 1115 35.17 0.15 108.87
N MET A 1116 34.22 0.96 109.33
CA MET A 1116 32.80 0.64 109.32
C MET A 1116 32.08 1.48 108.25
N TYR A 1117 31.20 0.84 107.50
CA TYR A 1117 30.45 1.42 106.40
C TYR A 1117 28.99 0.97 106.47
N TYR A 1118 28.11 1.67 105.78
CA TYR A 1118 26.72 1.27 105.57
C TYR A 1118 26.45 1.06 104.09
N VAL A 1119 25.84 -0.07 103.76
CA VAL A 1119 25.31 -0.33 102.43
C VAL A 1119 23.81 -0.15 102.49
N GLN A 1120 23.27 0.69 101.63
CA GLN A 1120 21.84 0.94 101.47
C GLN A 1120 21.41 0.50 100.08
N VAL A 1121 20.31 -0.24 99.97
CA VAL A 1121 19.68 -0.59 98.69
C VAL A 1121 18.34 0.13 98.64
N VAL A 1122 18.17 0.97 97.62
CA VAL A 1122 16.97 1.76 97.35
C VAL A 1122 16.27 1.16 96.14
N VAL A 1123 15.07 0.64 96.33
CA VAL A 1123 14.22 0.08 95.28
C VAL A 1123 12.80 0.52 95.54
N GLN A 1124 12.16 1.13 94.53
CA GLN A 1124 10.75 1.56 94.58
C GLN A 1124 10.39 2.33 95.87
N GLY A 1125 11.26 3.26 96.29
CA GLY A 1125 11.05 4.11 97.47
C GLY A 1125 11.29 3.47 98.85
N LYS A 1126 11.63 2.18 98.92
CA LYS A 1126 12.06 1.49 100.15
C LYS A 1126 13.58 1.49 100.29
N VAL A 1127 14.08 1.68 101.52
CA VAL A 1127 15.53 1.66 101.84
C VAL A 1127 15.85 0.46 102.73
N TYR A 1128 16.65 -0.48 102.21
CA TYR A 1128 17.23 -1.60 102.97
C TYR A 1128 18.65 -1.24 103.37
N GLN A 1129 19.00 -1.36 104.65
CA GLN A 1129 20.34 -0.99 105.13
C GLN A 1129 21.01 -2.14 105.88
N ALA A 1130 22.27 -2.41 105.54
CA ALA A 1130 23.14 -3.32 106.27
C ALA A 1130 24.47 -2.62 106.61
N LYS A 1131 25.01 -2.96 107.78
CA LYS A 1131 26.34 -2.52 108.20
C LYS A 1131 27.40 -3.40 107.53
N LEU A 1132 28.48 -2.83 107.03
CA LEU A 1132 29.66 -3.51 106.51
C LEU A 1132 30.88 -3.15 107.36
N VAL A 1133 31.65 -4.14 107.80
CA VAL A 1133 32.90 -3.96 108.55
C VAL A 1133 34.06 -4.50 107.69
N ARG A 1134 35.01 -3.64 107.34
CA ARG A 1134 36.25 -3.98 106.64
C ARG A 1134 37.39 -4.07 107.66
N ASN A 1135 37.96 -5.26 107.83
CA ASN A 1135 39.06 -5.53 108.76
C ASN A 1135 40.42 -5.62 108.08
#